data_AF-A0A969QDF3-F1
#
_entry.id   AF-A0A969QDF3-F1
#
_cell.length_a   1.000
_cell.length_b   1.000
_cell.length_c   1.000
_cell.angle_alpha   90.00
_cell.angle_beta   90.00
_cell.angle_gamma   90.00
#
_symmetry.space_group_name_H-M   'P 1'
#
loop_
_entity.id
_entity.type
_entity.pdbx_description
1 polymer ?
#
loop_
_entity_poly.entity_id
_entity_poly.type
_entity_poly.pdbx_seq_one_letter_code
_entity_poly.pdbx_strand_id
1 'polypeptide(L)'
;MAGPSFDGLSYLLDDSPNSLNLTPGFLTPYPNGLFALGGNDFIAGASDAEQISGDSGNDRILGGGNSDTLFGGAGNDLLNGGVGNDILFGDAGSDTLQGGKGSDLLTGNSGGDVLVGDAGKDTLTGGLGPDTFVLRSDSAVTDPALADIITDFNSFVDSIGLSADIAEADLALEEIAVAPGISNTLIRIRQSGAILGFVANVAPADLTNTFISASAVLGNQLSQARDLGILSGTQTVTDFVSNTRPNDIYRFTLPTTSNLNLIVTDLTADVDLALIKDINSDNNIDFTDIIASSERSGLSPESIDLKSLTAGTYFVRVSQFRGNTDFTLNLSAIPTADAPDDVSNSPNFDARFGFGLVDAAAAVARVQGRTPFPEVPDLGGDEWGRDAVKAPEVWAQGLTGDGIVVAVIDSGIDYNHPDLTGNIWSNAGEIGFDAFGQNKSSNGLDDDQNGYIDDFRGWDFINDDNDPIDDNNHGTHISGLVAAKRDGVGITGTAPNAKIMPLKILDRQGFGRIRDEIAAINYAVANGAKIINVSLGGQQLNDEELNAIRAAEARGVIVLSASGNNALANPDYPARFASEVGIAVGSIDRNKQFSTFSNRAGASASSYFVGPGGNGGRADSGDIYSTVPLSQPGVPYRYFAGTSMAVPHVSGVIALMLQANPNLTPAQIKQILAETANRSSIIV
;
A
#
# COMPACT_ATOMS: atom_id res chain seq x y z
N MET A 1 2.97 -22.85 -18.85
CA MET A 1 4.18 -23.21 -18.07
C MET A 1 4.94 -21.96 -17.69
N ALA A 2 4.84 -21.54 -16.43
CA ALA A 2 5.77 -20.59 -15.84
C ALA A 2 7.06 -21.33 -15.39
N GLY A 3 8.24 -20.78 -15.68
CA GLY A 3 9.52 -21.35 -15.26
C GLY A 3 10.71 -20.91 -16.10
N PRO A 4 11.92 -21.35 -15.74
CA PRO A 4 13.15 -20.96 -16.43
C PRO A 4 13.18 -21.44 -17.88
N SER A 5 13.79 -20.63 -18.76
CA SER A 5 14.11 -21.00 -20.14
C SER A 5 15.02 -22.22 -20.20
N PHE A 6 15.11 -22.86 -21.37
CA PHE A 6 15.92 -24.07 -21.56
C PHE A 6 17.41 -23.86 -21.27
N ASP A 7 17.92 -22.66 -21.53
CA ASP A 7 19.30 -22.25 -21.21
C ASP A 7 19.45 -21.70 -19.78
N GLY A 8 18.35 -21.54 -19.04
CA GLY A 8 18.32 -21.06 -17.66
C GLY A 8 18.64 -19.57 -17.52
N LEU A 9 18.60 -18.79 -18.61
CA LEU A 9 18.97 -17.37 -18.58
C LEU A 9 17.79 -16.41 -18.43
N SER A 10 16.56 -16.89 -18.69
CA SER A 10 15.33 -16.11 -18.60
C SER A 10 14.30 -16.83 -17.74
N TYR A 11 13.39 -16.08 -17.12
CA TYR A 11 12.14 -16.62 -16.58
C TYR A 11 11.03 -16.44 -17.60
N LEU A 12 10.28 -17.50 -17.90
CA LEU A 12 9.20 -17.48 -18.89
C LEU A 12 7.87 -17.63 -18.16
N LEU A 13 6.90 -16.77 -18.45
CA LEU A 13 5.50 -17.06 -18.21
C LEU A 13 4.91 -17.78 -19.41
N ASP A 14 3.65 -18.18 -19.32
CA ASP A 14 2.99 -18.86 -20.44
C ASP A 14 2.11 -17.94 -21.25
N ASP A 15 1.49 -18.51 -22.28
CA ASP A 15 0.68 -17.81 -23.28
C ASP A 15 -0.73 -17.45 -22.82
N SER A 16 -0.96 -17.48 -21.51
CA SER A 16 -2.21 -17.09 -20.90
C SER A 16 -2.02 -15.83 -20.05
N PRO A 17 -3.07 -15.03 -19.82
CA PRO A 17 -2.98 -13.87 -18.93
C PRO A 17 -2.45 -14.24 -17.54
N ASN A 18 -1.37 -13.59 -17.12
CA ASN A 18 -0.71 -13.77 -15.85
C ASN A 18 -0.86 -12.53 -14.97
N SER A 19 -0.75 -12.74 -13.65
CA SER A 19 -0.58 -11.65 -12.69
C SER A 19 0.54 -12.04 -11.74
N LEU A 20 1.64 -11.27 -11.76
CA LEU A 20 2.86 -11.58 -11.04
C LEU A 20 3.40 -10.32 -10.35
N ASN A 21 3.67 -10.43 -9.06
CA ASN A 21 4.45 -9.43 -8.32
C ASN A 21 5.81 -10.04 -8.01
N LEU A 22 6.87 -9.42 -8.51
CA LEU A 22 8.24 -9.82 -8.24
C LEU A 22 8.61 -9.45 -6.80
N THR A 23 9.48 -10.26 -6.21
CA THR A 23 10.14 -9.94 -4.94
C THR A 23 11.60 -9.61 -5.22
N PRO A 24 12.28 -8.79 -4.40
CA PRO A 24 13.71 -8.58 -4.53
C PRO A 24 14.46 -9.91 -4.59
N GLY A 25 15.42 -10.02 -5.49
CA GLY A 25 16.20 -11.22 -5.76
C GLY A 25 15.59 -12.15 -6.80
N PHE A 26 14.31 -12.01 -7.17
CA PHE A 26 13.60 -13.02 -7.97
C PHE A 26 14.25 -13.27 -9.34
N LEU A 27 14.64 -12.21 -10.05
CA LEU A 27 15.29 -12.31 -11.36
C LEU A 27 16.81 -12.44 -11.29
N THR A 28 17.42 -12.43 -10.10
CA THR A 28 18.89 -12.54 -9.98
C THR A 28 19.51 -13.77 -10.65
N PRO A 29 18.85 -14.95 -10.72
CA PRO A 29 19.40 -16.09 -11.45
C PRO A 29 19.23 -15.98 -12.98
N TYR A 30 18.41 -15.04 -13.46
CA TYR A 30 17.95 -14.91 -14.84
C TYR A 30 18.46 -13.60 -15.46
N PRO A 31 19.70 -13.57 -15.97
CA PRO A 31 20.34 -12.35 -16.46
C PRO A 31 19.65 -11.70 -17.67
N ASN A 32 18.76 -12.42 -18.36
CA ASN A 32 17.97 -11.86 -19.45
C ASN A 32 16.58 -11.39 -18.98
N GLY A 33 16.25 -11.57 -17.69
CA GLY A 33 15.00 -11.12 -17.12
C GLY A 33 13.81 -12.04 -17.35
N LEU A 34 12.62 -11.45 -17.33
CA LEU A 34 11.33 -12.12 -17.44
C LEU A 34 10.68 -11.86 -18.80
N PHE A 35 10.11 -12.92 -19.39
CA PHE A 35 9.33 -12.86 -20.63
C PHE A 35 7.96 -13.47 -20.40
N ALA A 36 6.92 -12.65 -20.51
CA ALA A 36 5.54 -13.05 -20.44
C ALA A 36 5.14 -13.55 -21.84
N LEU A 37 5.04 -14.86 -22.05
CA LEU A 37 5.01 -15.40 -23.42
C LEU A 37 3.61 -15.32 -24.04
N GLY A 38 3.07 -14.12 -24.20
CA GLY A 38 1.76 -13.88 -24.76
C GLY A 38 0.65 -13.84 -23.71
N GLY A 39 -0.48 -13.21 -24.04
CA GLY A 39 -1.57 -12.97 -23.10
C GLY A 39 -1.52 -11.54 -22.58
N ASN A 40 -2.52 -11.11 -21.82
CA ASN A 40 -2.51 -9.77 -21.22
C ASN A 40 -2.00 -9.93 -19.80
N ASP A 41 -0.76 -9.53 -19.56
CA ASP A 41 -0.05 -9.80 -18.33
C ASP A 41 0.00 -8.58 -17.43
N PHE A 42 -0.19 -8.80 -16.13
CA PHE A 42 0.09 -7.81 -15.10
C PHE A 42 1.37 -8.19 -14.37
N ILE A 43 2.42 -7.41 -14.55
CA ILE A 43 3.72 -7.66 -13.92
C ILE A 43 4.11 -6.45 -13.11
N ALA A 44 4.23 -6.63 -11.79
CA ALA A 44 4.84 -5.63 -10.92
C ALA A 44 6.26 -6.05 -10.57
N GLY A 45 7.23 -5.24 -10.98
CA GLY A 45 8.62 -5.35 -10.56
C GLY A 45 8.80 -5.04 -9.07
N ALA A 46 10.03 -5.26 -8.60
CA ALA A 46 10.38 -5.14 -7.20
C ALA A 46 11.24 -3.88 -7.00
N SER A 47 12.21 -3.96 -6.10
CA SER A 47 13.15 -2.87 -5.85
C SER A 47 14.50 -3.12 -6.51
N ASP A 48 14.69 -4.13 -7.36
CA ASP A 48 15.95 -4.36 -8.04
C ASP A 48 15.88 -3.80 -9.47
N ALA A 49 17.03 -3.68 -10.14
CA ALA A 49 17.02 -3.40 -11.56
C ALA A 49 16.53 -4.64 -12.32
N GLU A 50 15.40 -4.53 -12.99
CA GLU A 50 14.73 -5.61 -13.68
C GLU A 50 14.67 -5.42 -15.21
N GLN A 51 14.65 -6.55 -15.91
CA GLN A 51 14.37 -6.61 -17.33
C GLN A 51 13.09 -7.42 -17.52
N ILE A 52 12.05 -6.78 -18.05
CA ILE A 52 10.71 -7.37 -18.16
C ILE A 52 10.17 -7.15 -19.57
N SER A 53 9.64 -8.19 -20.19
CA SER A 53 9.00 -8.16 -21.51
C SER A 53 7.61 -8.78 -21.46
N GLY A 54 6.60 -8.06 -21.97
CA GLY A 54 5.22 -8.54 -22.14
C GLY A 54 5.01 -9.42 -23.39
N ASP A 55 5.91 -9.32 -24.37
CA ASP A 55 5.89 -10.05 -25.65
C ASP A 55 4.65 -9.74 -26.50
N SER A 56 3.48 -10.33 -26.22
CA SER A 56 2.29 -10.09 -27.05
C SER A 56 0.99 -10.13 -26.26
N GLY A 57 0.10 -9.20 -26.55
CA GLY A 57 -1.06 -8.94 -25.72
C GLY A 57 -0.96 -7.54 -25.16
N ASN A 58 -1.95 -7.13 -24.38
CA ASN A 58 -1.97 -5.82 -23.77
C ASN A 58 -1.43 -5.97 -22.35
N ASP A 59 -0.18 -5.61 -22.18
CA ASP A 59 0.57 -5.87 -20.97
C ASP A 59 0.65 -4.64 -20.09
N ARG A 60 0.67 -4.90 -18.80
CA ARG A 60 0.73 -3.88 -17.76
C ARG A 60 1.94 -4.15 -16.89
N ILE A 61 2.99 -3.39 -17.14
CA ILE A 61 4.32 -3.62 -16.57
C ILE A 61 4.71 -2.44 -15.69
N LEU A 62 5.01 -2.70 -14.42
CA LEU A 62 5.68 -1.77 -13.52
C LEU A 62 7.12 -2.22 -13.33
N GLY A 63 8.09 -1.31 -13.49
CA GLY A 63 9.49 -1.56 -13.14
C GLY A 63 9.70 -1.58 -11.63
N GLY A 64 9.11 -0.61 -10.93
CA GLY A 64 9.18 -0.56 -9.48
C GLY A 64 10.27 0.41 -9.03
N GLY A 65 11.39 -0.10 -8.53
CA GLY A 65 12.50 0.75 -8.07
C GLY A 65 13.86 0.29 -8.60
N ASN A 66 14.81 1.23 -8.66
CA ASN A 66 16.05 1.15 -9.44
C ASN A 66 15.80 1.26 -10.95
N SER A 67 16.88 1.17 -11.73
CA SER A 67 16.86 1.37 -13.18
C SER A 67 16.39 0.10 -13.91
N ASP A 68 15.19 0.17 -14.45
CA ASP A 68 14.54 -0.95 -15.13
C ASP A 68 14.60 -0.84 -16.65
N THR A 69 14.44 -1.98 -17.32
CA THR A 69 14.26 -2.06 -18.77
C THR A 69 12.99 -2.83 -19.09
N LEU A 70 11.99 -2.12 -19.60
CA LEU A 70 10.65 -2.63 -19.85
C LEU A 70 10.38 -2.65 -21.35
N PHE A 71 9.86 -3.77 -21.84
CA PHE A 71 9.40 -3.96 -23.22
C PHE A 71 7.93 -4.34 -23.18
N GLY A 72 7.06 -3.53 -23.78
CA GLY A 72 5.64 -3.85 -23.94
C GLY A 72 5.49 -5.05 -24.84
N GLY A 73 5.88 -4.87 -26.11
CA GLY A 73 5.87 -5.93 -27.09
C GLY A 73 4.82 -5.63 -28.16
N ALA A 74 3.94 -6.57 -28.45
CA ALA A 74 2.90 -6.42 -29.45
C ALA A 74 1.52 -6.35 -28.80
N GLY A 75 0.86 -5.20 -28.87
CA GLY A 75 -0.43 -4.93 -28.24
C GLY A 75 -0.41 -3.49 -27.75
N ASN A 76 -1.47 -3.05 -27.06
CA ASN A 76 -1.45 -1.72 -26.46
C ASN A 76 -1.05 -1.87 -24.99
N ASP A 77 0.18 -1.50 -24.70
CA ASP A 77 0.81 -1.77 -23.42
C ASP A 77 0.79 -0.54 -22.51
N LEU A 78 0.77 -0.79 -21.21
CA LEU A 78 0.93 0.22 -20.17
C LEU A 78 2.22 -0.05 -19.39
N LEU A 79 3.23 0.78 -19.64
CA LEU A 79 4.54 0.67 -19.01
C LEU A 79 4.75 1.82 -18.03
N ASN A 80 5.22 1.50 -16.83
CA ASN A 80 5.64 2.49 -15.85
C ASN A 80 7.01 2.11 -15.29
N GLY A 81 8.02 2.96 -15.46
CA GLY A 81 9.39 2.74 -14.98
C GLY A 81 9.46 2.70 -13.46
N GLY A 82 8.87 3.71 -12.82
CA GLY A 82 8.75 3.78 -11.37
C GLY A 82 9.80 4.72 -10.79
N VAL A 83 10.73 4.22 -9.99
CA VAL A 83 11.80 5.02 -9.38
C VAL A 83 13.15 4.56 -9.91
N GLY A 84 13.81 5.35 -10.73
CA GLY A 84 15.08 4.95 -11.32
C GLY A 84 15.36 5.74 -12.57
N ASN A 85 16.46 5.43 -13.24
CA ASN A 85 16.62 5.89 -14.63
C ASN A 85 16.24 4.73 -15.52
N ASP A 86 15.04 4.76 -16.06
CA ASP A 86 14.39 3.61 -16.66
C ASP A 86 14.44 3.68 -18.19
N ILE A 87 14.32 2.52 -18.82
CA ILE A 87 14.24 2.39 -20.28
C ILE A 87 12.95 1.67 -20.64
N LEU A 88 12.04 2.37 -21.32
CA LEU A 88 10.73 1.85 -21.70
C LEU A 88 10.61 1.82 -23.23
N PHE A 89 10.24 0.66 -23.75
CA PHE A 89 9.89 0.45 -25.15
C PHE A 89 8.44 -0.01 -25.26
N GLY A 90 7.57 0.77 -25.91
CA GLY A 90 6.19 0.36 -26.21
C GLY A 90 6.16 -0.78 -27.23
N ASP A 91 6.98 -0.63 -28.28
CA ASP A 91 7.11 -1.56 -29.41
C ASP A 91 5.96 -1.45 -30.43
N ALA A 92 4.99 -2.36 -30.43
CA ALA A 92 4.00 -2.43 -31.50
C ALA A 92 2.57 -2.36 -30.97
N GLY A 93 1.99 -1.17 -31.03
CA GLY A 93 0.60 -0.90 -30.71
C GLY A 93 0.47 0.53 -30.20
N SER A 94 -0.67 0.88 -29.63
CA SER A 94 -0.90 2.21 -29.07
C SER A 94 -0.60 2.20 -27.58
N ASP A 95 0.62 2.53 -27.22
CA ASP A 95 1.15 2.30 -25.89
C ASP A 95 1.05 3.54 -24.99
N THR A 96 1.04 3.33 -23.68
CA THR A 96 1.19 4.39 -22.69
C THR A 96 2.44 4.14 -21.86
N LEU A 97 3.42 5.03 -21.99
CA LEU A 97 4.71 4.94 -21.32
C LEU A 97 4.82 6.06 -20.30
N GLN A 98 5.09 5.69 -19.05
CA GLN A 98 5.31 6.61 -17.94
C GLN A 98 6.70 6.37 -17.35
N GLY A 99 7.60 7.36 -17.42
CA GLY A 99 8.96 7.25 -16.89
C GLY A 99 8.95 7.12 -15.37
N GLY A 100 8.29 8.06 -14.71
CA GLY A 100 8.19 8.09 -13.26
C GLY A 100 9.21 9.05 -12.67
N LYS A 101 10.02 8.60 -11.71
CA LYS A 101 11.06 9.43 -11.09
C LYS A 101 12.43 9.03 -11.60
N GLY A 102 13.10 9.96 -12.28
CA GLY A 102 14.50 9.89 -12.62
C GLY A 102 14.75 10.45 -14.00
N SER A 103 15.78 9.98 -14.68
CA SER A 103 16.09 10.41 -16.05
C SER A 103 15.85 9.25 -16.98
N ASP A 104 14.67 9.24 -17.59
CA ASP A 104 14.13 8.08 -18.26
C ASP A 104 14.27 8.17 -19.79
N LEU A 105 14.27 7.01 -20.44
CA LEU A 105 14.27 6.88 -21.89
C LEU A 105 13.00 6.16 -22.33
N LEU A 106 12.08 6.88 -22.97
CA LEU A 106 10.81 6.34 -23.45
C LEU A 106 10.81 6.33 -24.98
N THR A 107 10.51 5.16 -25.56
CA THR A 107 10.37 4.97 -27.01
C THR A 107 9.06 4.25 -27.31
N GLY A 108 8.11 4.93 -27.96
CA GLY A 108 6.82 4.34 -28.35
C GLY A 108 6.96 3.28 -29.45
N ASN A 109 7.84 3.54 -30.42
CA ASN A 109 8.11 2.71 -31.61
C ASN A 109 7.00 2.78 -32.67
N SER A 110 5.98 1.93 -32.67
CA SER A 110 4.99 1.90 -33.75
C SER A 110 3.56 1.84 -33.25
N GLY A 111 2.77 2.82 -33.66
CA GLY A 111 1.38 3.01 -33.24
C GLY A 111 1.17 4.46 -32.82
N GLY A 112 0.08 4.73 -32.12
CA GLY A 112 -0.16 6.09 -31.61
C GLY A 112 0.02 6.08 -30.10
N ASP A 113 1.16 6.61 -29.64
CA ASP A 113 1.64 6.39 -28.27
C ASP A 113 1.44 7.63 -27.40
N VAL A 114 1.33 7.41 -26.08
CA VAL A 114 1.31 8.46 -25.07
C VAL A 114 2.56 8.33 -24.20
N LEU A 115 3.42 9.36 -24.25
CA LEU A 115 4.69 9.37 -23.52
C LEU A 115 4.66 10.44 -22.43
N VAL A 116 4.87 10.04 -21.18
CA VAL A 116 4.91 10.90 -19.99
C VAL A 116 6.25 10.70 -19.30
N GLY A 117 7.15 11.69 -19.36
CA GLY A 117 8.45 11.61 -18.67
C GLY A 117 8.32 11.63 -17.15
N ASP A 118 7.38 12.43 -16.65
CA ASP A 118 7.24 12.77 -15.23
C ASP A 118 8.47 13.50 -14.66
N ALA A 119 9.07 13.02 -13.59
CA ALA A 119 9.97 13.80 -12.76
C ALA A 119 11.43 13.49 -13.06
N GLY A 120 12.08 14.37 -13.80
CA GLY A 120 13.51 14.47 -13.89
C GLY A 120 13.91 14.98 -15.25
N LYS A 121 14.77 14.26 -15.97
CA LYS A 121 15.21 14.68 -17.29
C LYS A 121 15.05 13.54 -18.28
N ASP A 122 13.95 13.61 -19.01
CA ASP A 122 13.51 12.46 -19.78
C ASP A 122 13.78 12.65 -21.28
N THR A 123 13.97 11.54 -21.98
CA THR A 123 14.13 11.50 -23.43
C THR A 123 12.97 10.72 -24.02
N LEU A 124 12.13 11.40 -24.79
CA LEU A 124 10.89 10.88 -25.34
C LEU A 124 11.01 10.76 -26.87
N THR A 125 10.70 9.58 -27.40
CA THR A 125 10.73 9.27 -28.83
C THR A 125 9.41 8.58 -29.19
N GLY A 126 8.57 9.20 -30.00
CA GLY A 126 7.26 8.66 -30.35
C GLY A 126 7.39 7.49 -31.33
N GLY A 127 8.06 7.72 -32.45
CA GLY A 127 8.27 6.74 -33.50
C GLY A 127 7.30 6.91 -34.67
N LEU A 128 6.62 5.82 -35.04
CA LEU A 128 5.75 5.75 -36.21
C LEU A 128 4.28 5.80 -35.81
N GLY A 129 3.64 6.94 -36.04
CA GLY A 129 2.19 7.09 -35.94
C GLY A 129 1.86 8.46 -35.37
N PRO A 130 0.63 8.66 -34.86
CA PRO A 130 0.26 9.90 -34.19
C PRO A 130 0.54 9.82 -32.69
N ASP A 131 1.58 10.49 -32.23
CA ASP A 131 2.03 10.39 -30.83
C ASP A 131 1.63 11.61 -30.00
N THR A 132 1.53 11.41 -28.68
CA THR A 132 1.30 12.48 -27.71
C THR A 132 2.40 12.51 -26.68
N PHE A 133 3.13 13.61 -26.65
CA PHE A 133 4.13 13.88 -25.61
C PHE A 133 3.53 14.75 -24.52
N VAL A 134 3.42 14.23 -23.30
CA VAL A 134 2.81 14.96 -22.18
C VAL A 134 3.88 15.70 -21.40
N LEU A 135 3.76 17.02 -21.35
CA LEU A 135 4.61 17.89 -20.55
C LEU A 135 3.80 18.48 -19.39
N ARG A 136 4.24 18.22 -18.16
CA ARG A 136 3.49 18.60 -16.95
C ARG A 136 4.09 19.82 -16.26
N SER A 137 3.22 20.62 -15.65
CA SER A 137 3.63 21.84 -14.92
C SER A 137 4.38 21.53 -13.62
N ASP A 138 4.09 20.40 -12.98
CA ASP A 138 4.70 19.92 -11.74
C ASP A 138 6.11 19.35 -11.94
N SER A 139 6.46 18.95 -13.16
CA SER A 139 7.81 18.55 -13.58
C SER A 139 8.65 19.70 -14.15
N ALA A 140 8.08 20.89 -14.31
CA ALA A 140 8.76 21.99 -14.99
C ALA A 140 10.05 22.43 -14.27
N VAL A 141 11.14 22.57 -15.01
CA VAL A 141 12.46 22.94 -14.48
C VAL A 141 12.80 24.41 -14.75
N THR A 142 13.87 24.91 -14.12
CA THR A 142 14.38 26.27 -14.40
C THR A 142 15.65 26.29 -15.25
N ASP A 143 16.38 25.17 -15.28
CA ASP A 143 17.60 24.98 -16.07
C ASP A 143 17.28 24.20 -17.35
N PRO A 144 17.51 24.77 -18.55
CA PRO A 144 17.32 24.05 -19.81
C PRO A 144 18.09 22.73 -19.93
N ALA A 145 19.20 22.57 -19.19
CA ALA A 145 19.98 21.34 -19.21
C ALA A 145 19.28 20.14 -18.56
N LEU A 146 18.28 20.42 -17.71
CA LEU A 146 17.48 19.44 -16.97
C LEU A 146 16.08 19.25 -17.58
N ALA A 147 15.76 19.92 -18.68
CA ALA A 147 14.45 19.81 -19.29
C ALA A 147 14.34 18.52 -20.13
N ASP A 148 13.13 17.99 -20.18
CA ASP A 148 12.79 16.84 -21.02
C ASP A 148 13.02 17.14 -22.50
N ILE A 149 13.31 16.09 -23.25
CA ILE A 149 13.70 16.16 -24.65
C ILE A 149 12.78 15.28 -25.47
N ILE A 150 12.00 15.89 -26.36
CA ILE A 150 11.26 15.19 -27.42
C ILE A 150 12.17 15.12 -28.65
N THR A 151 12.43 13.93 -29.17
CA THR A 151 13.52 13.71 -30.14
C THR A 151 13.09 13.68 -31.61
N ASP A 152 11.84 13.32 -31.91
CA ASP A 152 11.37 12.99 -33.26
C ASP A 152 10.01 13.60 -33.64
N PHE A 153 9.53 14.59 -32.89
CA PHE A 153 8.23 15.23 -33.08
C PHE A 153 7.92 15.60 -34.54
N ASN A 154 6.78 15.14 -35.03
CA ASN A 154 6.24 15.35 -36.36
C ASN A 154 4.94 16.16 -36.30
N SER A 155 5.01 17.44 -36.63
CA SER A 155 3.89 18.40 -36.54
C SER A 155 2.66 18.07 -37.40
N PHE A 156 2.73 17.09 -38.30
CA PHE A 156 1.58 16.65 -39.10
C PHE A 156 0.70 15.61 -38.40
N VAL A 157 1.24 14.90 -37.41
CA VAL A 157 0.58 13.75 -36.77
C VAL A 157 0.67 13.78 -35.25
N ASP A 158 1.73 14.35 -34.69
CA ASP A 158 1.98 14.36 -33.25
C ASP A 158 1.37 15.57 -32.55
N SER A 159 1.23 15.44 -31.24
CA SER A 159 0.69 16.47 -30.37
C SER A 159 1.47 16.58 -29.07
N ILE A 160 1.36 17.74 -28.41
CA ILE A 160 1.92 17.97 -27.08
C ILE A 160 0.77 18.16 -26.09
N GLY A 161 0.68 17.25 -25.13
CA GLY A 161 -0.28 17.33 -24.02
C GLY A 161 0.21 18.27 -22.93
N LEU A 162 -0.62 19.22 -22.50
CA LEU A 162 -0.34 20.14 -21.38
C LEU A 162 -1.21 19.84 -20.17
N SER A 163 -0.65 19.90 -18.95
CA SER A 163 -1.43 19.73 -17.71
C SER A 163 -2.59 20.73 -17.60
N ALA A 164 -3.63 20.38 -16.82
CA ALA A 164 -4.95 21.05 -16.82
C ALA A 164 -4.94 22.56 -16.50
N ASP A 165 -3.84 23.05 -15.96
CA ASP A 165 -3.55 24.41 -15.51
C ASP A 165 -2.79 25.26 -16.55
N ILE A 166 -2.41 24.69 -17.70
CA ILE A 166 -1.66 25.38 -18.75
C ILE A 166 -2.37 25.26 -20.11
N ALA A 167 -2.56 26.40 -20.79
CA ALA A 167 -2.97 26.43 -22.19
C ALA A 167 -1.80 26.85 -23.10
N GLU A 168 -1.91 26.62 -24.42
CA GLU A 168 -0.95 27.13 -25.42
C GLU A 168 -0.78 28.66 -25.31
N ALA A 169 -1.87 29.36 -24.96
CA ALA A 169 -1.89 30.79 -24.69
C ALA A 169 -1.09 31.21 -23.46
N ASP A 170 -0.51 30.28 -22.70
CA ASP A 170 0.40 30.53 -21.57
C ASP A 170 1.87 30.23 -21.90
N LEU A 171 2.18 29.67 -23.08
CA LEU A 171 3.52 29.19 -23.45
C LEU A 171 4.39 30.20 -24.23
N ALA A 172 5.64 30.38 -23.84
CA ALA A 172 6.67 31.03 -24.65
C ALA A 172 7.48 29.96 -25.41
N LEU A 173 7.49 30.03 -26.73
CA LEU A 173 8.29 29.15 -27.58
C LEU A 173 9.57 29.89 -28.00
N GLU A 174 10.73 29.41 -27.55
CA GLU A 174 12.03 30.02 -27.81
C GLU A 174 12.80 29.19 -28.85
N GLU A 175 13.14 29.84 -29.98
CA GLU A 175 13.90 29.20 -31.05
C GLU A 175 15.40 29.12 -30.70
N ILE A 176 15.98 27.93 -30.85
CA ILE A 176 17.42 27.70 -30.67
C ILE A 176 17.98 27.13 -31.96
N ALA A 177 18.70 27.96 -32.71
CA ALA A 177 19.30 27.56 -34.00
C ALA A 177 20.41 26.52 -33.81
N VAL A 178 20.32 25.41 -34.54
CA VAL A 178 21.29 24.30 -34.51
C VAL A 178 22.17 24.31 -35.77
N ALA A 179 21.53 24.47 -36.93
CA ALA A 179 22.17 24.55 -38.24
C ALA A 179 21.31 25.41 -39.19
N PRO A 180 21.80 25.80 -40.39
CA PRO A 180 20.99 26.54 -41.34
C PRO A 180 19.69 25.79 -41.70
N GLY A 181 18.55 26.34 -41.29
CA GLY A 181 17.22 25.74 -41.53
C GLY A 181 16.82 24.64 -40.55
N ILE A 182 17.59 24.41 -39.48
CA ILE A 182 17.25 23.46 -38.40
C ILE A 182 17.34 24.20 -37.08
N SER A 183 16.21 24.29 -36.37
CA SER A 183 16.14 24.84 -35.02
C SER A 183 15.46 23.86 -34.09
N ASN A 184 15.81 23.96 -32.81
CA ASN A 184 15.08 23.34 -31.72
C ASN A 184 14.12 24.37 -31.13
N THR A 185 13.10 23.90 -30.42
CA THR A 185 12.18 24.76 -29.69
C THR A 185 12.23 24.45 -28.20
N LEU A 186 12.49 25.46 -27.39
CA LEU A 186 12.37 25.37 -25.94
C LEU A 186 10.99 25.92 -25.52
N ILE A 187 10.24 25.12 -24.75
CA ILE A 187 8.88 25.45 -24.33
C ILE A 187 8.92 25.95 -22.88
N ARG A 188 8.48 27.18 -22.67
CA ARG A 188 8.44 27.82 -21.34
C ARG A 188 7.02 28.24 -20.97
N ILE A 189 6.75 28.30 -19.68
CA ILE A 189 5.58 29.00 -19.15
C ILE A 189 5.89 30.49 -19.12
N ARG A 190 5.12 31.33 -19.83
CA ARG A 190 5.39 32.79 -19.95
C ARG A 190 5.46 33.49 -18.59
N GLN A 191 4.61 33.10 -17.64
CA GLN A 191 4.48 33.80 -16.36
C GLN A 191 5.64 33.50 -15.40
N SER A 192 6.01 32.22 -15.26
CA SER A 192 7.04 31.78 -14.33
C SER A 192 8.44 31.72 -14.95
N GLY A 193 8.52 31.57 -16.28
CA GLY A 193 9.76 31.28 -17.00
C GLY A 193 10.22 29.82 -16.88
N ALA A 194 9.48 28.98 -16.13
CA ALA A 194 9.75 27.56 -16.01
C ALA A 194 9.67 26.88 -17.38
N ILE A 195 10.47 25.83 -17.55
CA ILE A 195 10.69 25.11 -18.79
C ILE A 195 9.93 23.79 -18.69
N LEU A 196 9.01 23.57 -19.62
CA LEU A 196 8.24 22.34 -19.71
C LEU A 196 8.98 21.27 -20.49
N GLY A 197 9.81 21.66 -21.47
CA GLY A 197 10.52 20.70 -22.28
C GLY A 197 11.17 21.35 -23.49
N PHE A 198 11.86 20.51 -24.25
CA PHE A 198 12.63 20.87 -25.41
C PHE A 198 12.30 19.93 -26.56
N VAL A 199 11.98 20.50 -27.73
CA VAL A 199 11.66 19.74 -28.94
C VAL A 199 12.83 19.85 -29.91
N ALA A 200 13.46 18.73 -30.19
CA ALA A 200 14.62 18.67 -31.08
C ALA A 200 14.19 18.79 -32.55
N ASN A 201 14.94 19.56 -33.34
CA ASN A 201 14.80 19.74 -34.78
C ASN A 201 13.42 20.25 -35.25
N VAL A 202 12.65 20.90 -34.37
CA VAL A 202 11.36 21.51 -34.68
C VAL A 202 11.42 23.01 -34.38
N ALA A 203 10.99 23.83 -35.35
CA ALA A 203 10.90 25.28 -35.18
C ALA A 203 9.60 25.68 -34.45
N PRO A 204 9.56 26.83 -33.74
CA PRO A 204 8.37 27.22 -32.97
C PRO A 204 7.07 27.30 -33.77
N ALA A 205 7.16 27.66 -35.05
CA ALA A 205 5.99 27.74 -35.94
C ALA A 205 5.34 26.37 -36.19
N ASP A 206 6.13 25.29 -36.13
CA ASP A 206 5.66 23.92 -36.38
C ASP A 206 4.99 23.30 -35.14
N LEU A 207 5.13 23.91 -33.96
CA LEU A 207 4.39 23.52 -32.76
C LEU A 207 3.04 24.26 -32.59
N THR A 208 2.78 25.27 -33.41
CA THR A 208 1.57 26.08 -33.24
C THR A 208 0.33 25.26 -33.60
N ASN A 209 -0.67 25.22 -32.72
CA ASN A 209 -1.87 24.37 -32.80
C ASN A 209 -1.63 22.84 -32.70
N THR A 210 -0.45 22.39 -32.24
CA THR A 210 -0.24 20.97 -31.92
C THR A 210 -0.46 20.67 -30.43
N PHE A 211 -0.72 21.71 -29.63
CA PHE A 211 -0.97 21.58 -28.20
C PHE A 211 -2.41 21.16 -27.91
N ILE A 212 -2.55 20.16 -27.05
CA ILE A 212 -3.83 19.66 -26.58
C ILE A 212 -3.85 19.59 -25.05
N SER A 213 -5.04 19.52 -24.46
CA SER A 213 -5.14 19.29 -23.02
C SER A 213 -4.69 17.86 -22.73
N ALA A 214 -3.71 17.67 -21.85
CA ALA A 214 -3.29 16.34 -21.40
C ALA A 214 -4.48 15.58 -20.78
N SER A 215 -5.42 16.27 -20.12
CA SER A 215 -6.67 15.67 -19.62
C SER A 215 -7.53 15.04 -20.73
N ALA A 216 -7.45 15.53 -21.97
CA ALA A 216 -8.21 15.01 -23.11
C ALA A 216 -7.58 13.73 -23.70
N VAL A 217 -6.30 13.46 -23.42
CA VAL A 217 -5.55 12.32 -23.97
C VAL A 217 -5.29 11.27 -22.91
N LEU A 218 -4.92 11.71 -21.70
CA LEU A 218 -4.81 10.86 -20.53
C LEU A 218 -6.19 10.30 -20.17
N GLY A 219 -7.29 11.05 -20.36
CA GLY A 219 -8.64 10.58 -20.00
C GLY A 219 -8.74 10.09 -18.55
N ASN A 220 -7.89 10.64 -17.68
CA ASN A 220 -7.55 10.10 -16.36
C ASN A 220 -7.98 11.06 -15.25
N GLN A 221 -9.03 11.86 -15.42
CA GLN A 221 -9.53 12.69 -14.34
C GLN A 221 -10.89 12.19 -13.85
N LEU A 222 -10.91 11.66 -12.63
CA LEU A 222 -12.10 11.16 -11.97
C LEU A 222 -13.17 12.23 -11.77
N SER A 223 -12.76 13.50 -11.75
CA SER A 223 -13.66 14.66 -11.71
C SER A 223 -14.57 14.80 -12.94
N GLN A 224 -14.23 14.16 -14.06
CA GLN A 224 -15.01 14.16 -15.29
C GLN A 224 -16.02 13.00 -15.35
N ALA A 225 -16.02 12.12 -14.36
CA ALA A 225 -16.85 10.93 -14.35
C ALA A 225 -18.35 11.26 -14.34
N ARG A 226 -19.11 10.58 -15.19
CA ARG A 226 -20.58 10.64 -15.15
C ARG A 226 -21.07 9.89 -13.92
N ASP A 227 -21.76 10.60 -13.02
CA ASP A 227 -22.28 10.03 -11.78
C ASP A 227 -23.51 9.13 -12.04
N LEU A 228 -23.38 7.85 -11.72
CA LEU A 228 -24.43 6.83 -11.74
C LEU A 228 -25.10 6.63 -10.38
N GLY A 229 -24.59 7.30 -9.33
CA GLY A 229 -25.12 7.22 -7.97
C GLY A 229 -24.89 5.87 -7.28
N ILE A 230 -25.84 5.47 -6.44
CA ILE A 230 -25.74 4.24 -5.64
C ILE A 230 -26.06 3.02 -6.51
N LEU A 231 -25.14 2.05 -6.55
CA LEU A 231 -25.32 0.76 -7.23
C LEU A 231 -25.84 -0.29 -6.24
N SER A 232 -27.16 -0.46 -6.18
CA SER A 232 -27.85 -1.44 -5.31
C SER A 232 -28.48 -2.62 -6.07
N GLY A 233 -28.17 -2.74 -7.36
CA GLY A 233 -28.70 -3.73 -8.28
C GLY A 233 -28.01 -3.61 -9.64
N THR A 234 -28.73 -3.92 -10.73
CA THR A 234 -28.19 -3.75 -12.10
C THR A 234 -28.49 -2.36 -12.65
N GLN A 235 -27.49 -1.72 -13.24
CA GLN A 235 -27.61 -0.51 -14.05
C GLN A 235 -27.02 -0.76 -15.44
N THR A 236 -27.55 -0.06 -16.44
CA THR A 236 -27.08 -0.15 -17.83
C THR A 236 -26.88 1.25 -18.38
N VAL A 237 -25.73 1.47 -19.02
CA VAL A 237 -25.34 2.71 -19.68
C VAL A 237 -25.01 2.40 -21.13
N THR A 238 -25.48 3.23 -22.04
CA THR A 238 -25.09 3.20 -23.46
C THR A 238 -24.34 4.48 -23.79
N ASP A 239 -23.17 4.38 -24.39
CA ASP A 239 -22.32 5.53 -24.75
C ASP A 239 -21.42 5.19 -25.95
N PHE A 240 -20.43 6.03 -26.24
CA PHE A 240 -19.48 5.81 -27.32
C PHE A 240 -18.07 6.26 -26.96
N VAL A 241 -17.07 5.54 -27.47
CA VAL A 241 -15.67 5.98 -27.45
C VAL A 241 -15.17 6.22 -28.88
N SER A 242 -14.24 7.17 -29.04
CA SER A 242 -13.74 7.60 -30.34
C SER A 242 -12.34 8.19 -30.25
N ASN A 243 -11.66 8.38 -31.39
CA ASN A 243 -10.31 8.95 -31.40
C ASN A 243 -10.21 10.35 -30.76
N THR A 244 -11.33 11.08 -30.65
CA THR A 244 -11.40 12.41 -29.99
C THR A 244 -11.94 12.35 -28.56
N ARG A 245 -12.40 11.18 -28.12
CA ARG A 245 -12.93 10.87 -26.80
C ARG A 245 -12.53 9.42 -26.45
N PRO A 246 -11.24 9.19 -26.20
CA PRO A 246 -10.71 7.84 -26.06
C PRO A 246 -11.12 7.20 -24.73
N ASN A 247 -11.60 7.97 -23.75
CA ASN A 247 -12.01 7.46 -22.46
C ASN A 247 -13.36 8.06 -22.05
N ASP A 248 -14.26 7.22 -21.54
CA ASP A 248 -15.45 7.64 -20.79
C ASP A 248 -15.40 7.03 -19.38
N ILE A 249 -15.57 7.88 -18.36
CA ILE A 249 -15.51 7.47 -16.95
C ILE A 249 -16.90 7.57 -16.32
N TYR A 250 -17.26 6.59 -15.50
CA TYR A 250 -18.50 6.52 -14.75
C TYR A 250 -18.22 6.39 -13.26
N ARG A 251 -18.87 7.17 -12.41
CA ARG A 251 -18.74 7.09 -10.96
C ARG A 251 -19.94 6.37 -10.37
N PHE A 252 -19.72 5.48 -9.41
CA PHE A 252 -20.80 4.86 -8.64
C PHE A 252 -20.39 4.64 -7.17
N THR A 253 -21.37 4.46 -6.30
CA THR A 253 -21.15 4.17 -4.88
C THR A 253 -21.76 2.83 -4.52
N LEU A 254 -20.95 1.96 -3.91
CA LEU A 254 -21.42 0.75 -3.24
C LEU A 254 -21.77 1.08 -1.79
N PRO A 255 -23.03 0.91 -1.37
CA PRO A 255 -23.46 1.24 0.00
C PRO A 255 -23.03 0.17 1.01
N THR A 256 -22.73 -1.04 0.56
CA THR A 256 -22.28 -2.17 1.36
C THR A 256 -21.29 -2.98 0.55
N THR A 257 -20.44 -3.76 1.21
CA THR A 257 -19.59 -4.72 0.54
C THR A 257 -20.41 -5.68 -0.33
N SER A 258 -20.02 -5.84 -1.59
CA SER A 258 -20.82 -6.48 -2.62
C SER A 258 -19.97 -7.30 -3.59
N ASN A 259 -20.57 -8.33 -4.18
CA ASN A 259 -20.03 -8.95 -5.38
C ASN A 259 -20.36 -8.05 -6.57
N LEU A 260 -19.34 -7.49 -7.22
CA LEU A 260 -19.46 -6.56 -8.35
C LEU A 260 -19.24 -7.31 -9.66
N ASN A 261 -20.11 -7.10 -10.63
CA ASN A 261 -19.92 -7.55 -11.99
C ASN A 261 -20.12 -6.37 -12.96
N LEU A 262 -19.13 -6.16 -13.83
CA LEU A 262 -19.13 -5.17 -14.90
C LEU A 262 -19.01 -5.91 -16.23
N ILE A 263 -19.79 -5.53 -17.23
CA ILE A 263 -19.71 -6.11 -18.59
C ILE A 263 -19.94 -5.02 -19.63
N VAL A 264 -19.05 -4.90 -20.62
CA VAL A 264 -19.24 -4.06 -21.80
C VAL A 264 -19.62 -4.92 -23.01
N THR A 265 -20.60 -4.49 -23.78
CA THR A 265 -21.19 -5.20 -24.93
C THR A 265 -21.54 -4.25 -26.08
N ASP A 266 -22.11 -4.79 -27.16
CA ASP A 266 -22.58 -4.04 -28.35
C ASP A 266 -21.49 -3.33 -29.13
N LEU A 267 -20.29 -3.91 -29.12
CA LEU A 267 -19.09 -3.38 -29.75
C LEU A 267 -19.07 -3.60 -31.27
N THR A 268 -18.61 -2.58 -31.98
CA THR A 268 -18.27 -2.60 -33.42
C THR A 268 -16.80 -2.33 -33.68
N ALA A 269 -16.09 -1.89 -32.65
CA ALA A 269 -14.65 -1.73 -32.57
C ALA A 269 -14.22 -2.03 -31.12
N ASP A 270 -12.93 -2.13 -30.89
CA ASP A 270 -12.37 -2.72 -29.67
C ASP A 270 -12.28 -1.68 -28.53
N VAL A 271 -12.56 -2.12 -27.30
CA VAL A 271 -12.53 -1.29 -26.08
C VAL A 271 -12.00 -2.07 -24.90
N ASP A 272 -11.43 -1.34 -23.94
CA ASP A 272 -10.98 -1.86 -22.66
C ASP A 272 -11.87 -1.36 -21.52
N LEU A 273 -11.89 -2.10 -20.42
CA LEU A 273 -12.67 -1.82 -19.22
C LEU A 273 -11.78 -1.83 -17.98
N ALA A 274 -11.83 -0.78 -17.17
CA ALA A 274 -11.13 -0.71 -15.88
C ALA A 274 -12.07 -0.30 -14.74
N LEU A 275 -11.89 -0.90 -13.56
CA LEU A 275 -12.47 -0.48 -12.29
C LEU A 275 -11.41 0.26 -11.48
N ILE A 276 -11.78 1.42 -10.94
CA ILE A 276 -10.88 2.38 -10.32
C ILE A 276 -11.41 2.83 -8.95
N LYS A 277 -10.52 3.12 -8.00
CA LYS A 277 -10.81 3.81 -6.74
C LYS A 277 -9.70 4.82 -6.47
N ASP A 278 -10.09 6.08 -6.30
CA ASP A 278 -9.20 7.18 -5.94
C ASP A 278 -8.60 6.97 -4.54
N ILE A 279 -7.41 6.37 -4.47
CA ILE A 279 -6.78 6.00 -3.20
C ILE A 279 -6.12 7.21 -2.55
N ASN A 280 -5.48 8.07 -3.35
CA ASN A 280 -4.72 9.23 -2.88
C ASN A 280 -5.56 10.53 -2.82
N SER A 281 -6.81 10.50 -3.29
CA SER A 281 -7.78 11.60 -3.31
C SER A 281 -7.33 12.81 -4.15
N ASP A 282 -6.53 12.60 -5.18
CA ASP A 282 -6.00 13.66 -6.05
C ASP A 282 -6.85 13.90 -7.32
N ASN A 283 -7.88 13.07 -7.53
CA ASN A 283 -8.78 13.02 -8.69
C ASN A 283 -8.12 12.70 -10.03
N ASN A 284 -6.87 12.26 -10.06
CA ASN A 284 -6.27 11.63 -11.21
C ASN A 284 -6.55 10.11 -11.18
N ILE A 285 -6.38 9.45 -12.32
CA ILE A 285 -6.38 7.99 -12.42
C ILE A 285 -4.92 7.62 -12.54
N ASP A 286 -4.34 7.28 -11.41
CA ASP A 286 -3.03 6.70 -11.35
C ASP A 286 -3.12 5.19 -11.55
N PHE A 287 -1.98 4.58 -11.87
CA PHE A 287 -1.91 3.13 -11.97
C PHE A 287 -2.41 2.44 -10.69
N THR A 288 -2.06 2.99 -9.53
CA THR A 288 -2.44 2.46 -8.21
C THR A 288 -3.95 2.51 -7.96
N ASP A 289 -4.68 3.40 -8.63
CA ASP A 289 -6.13 3.53 -8.48
C ASP A 289 -6.90 2.44 -9.24
N ILE A 290 -6.31 1.79 -10.25
CA ILE A 290 -6.96 0.72 -11.02
C ILE A 290 -6.98 -0.58 -10.21
N ILE A 291 -8.17 -0.97 -9.75
CA ILE A 291 -8.42 -2.18 -8.94
C ILE A 291 -8.54 -3.44 -9.80
N ALA A 292 -9.06 -3.33 -11.01
CA ALA A 292 -9.21 -4.43 -11.96
C ALA A 292 -9.36 -3.91 -13.39
N SER A 293 -8.95 -4.68 -14.39
CA SER A 293 -9.22 -4.40 -15.81
C SER A 293 -9.66 -5.64 -16.60
N SER A 294 -10.18 -5.42 -17.80
CA SER A 294 -10.51 -6.42 -18.83
C SER A 294 -10.22 -5.78 -20.18
N GLU A 295 -9.40 -6.45 -21.00
CA GLU A 295 -8.82 -5.90 -22.25
C GLU A 295 -8.86 -6.95 -23.38
N ARG A 296 -9.98 -7.65 -23.55
CA ARG A 296 -10.13 -8.78 -24.48
C ARG A 296 -10.26 -8.29 -25.92
N SER A 297 -9.22 -8.56 -26.72
CA SER A 297 -9.18 -8.20 -28.14
C SER A 297 -10.49 -8.43 -28.97
N GLY A 298 -10.73 -7.50 -29.88
CA GLY A 298 -11.74 -7.58 -30.94
C GLY A 298 -13.11 -7.06 -30.53
N LEU A 299 -14.15 -7.91 -30.66
CA LEU A 299 -15.55 -7.57 -30.32
C LEU A 299 -16.05 -8.42 -29.15
N SER A 300 -15.13 -9.04 -28.41
CA SER A 300 -15.47 -9.83 -27.23
C SER A 300 -16.01 -8.90 -26.15
N PRO A 301 -17.00 -9.33 -25.35
CA PRO A 301 -17.41 -8.53 -24.21
C PRO A 301 -16.28 -8.40 -23.18
N GLU A 302 -15.98 -7.17 -22.77
CA GLU A 302 -15.15 -6.92 -21.59
C GLU A 302 -15.92 -7.24 -20.33
N SER A 303 -15.29 -7.89 -19.35
CA SER A 303 -15.96 -8.22 -18.10
C SER A 303 -15.03 -8.26 -16.89
N ILE A 304 -15.42 -7.60 -15.81
CA ILE A 304 -14.77 -7.66 -14.50
C ILE A 304 -15.76 -8.30 -13.52
N ASP A 305 -15.33 -9.35 -12.80
CA ASP A 305 -16.11 -10.00 -11.74
C ASP A 305 -15.29 -10.05 -10.45
N LEU A 306 -15.64 -9.22 -9.47
CA LEU A 306 -14.99 -9.12 -8.17
C LEU A 306 -15.92 -9.60 -7.06
N LYS A 307 -15.36 -10.37 -6.12
CA LYS A 307 -16.09 -10.85 -4.93
C LYS A 307 -15.72 -10.01 -3.72
N SER A 308 -16.72 -9.70 -2.89
CA SER A 308 -16.55 -8.97 -1.63
C SER A 308 -15.84 -7.62 -1.76
N LEU A 309 -16.13 -6.85 -2.81
CA LEU A 309 -15.59 -5.50 -2.99
C LEU A 309 -16.20 -4.56 -1.94
N THR A 310 -15.37 -3.89 -1.14
CA THR A 310 -15.80 -3.11 0.04
C THR A 310 -16.72 -1.94 -0.33
N ALA A 311 -17.54 -1.49 0.63
CA ALA A 311 -18.34 -0.28 0.46
C ALA A 311 -17.44 0.93 0.13
N GLY A 312 -17.88 1.80 -0.76
CA GLY A 312 -17.05 2.91 -1.20
C GLY A 312 -17.50 3.54 -2.51
N THR A 313 -16.79 4.59 -2.92
CA THR A 313 -16.95 5.21 -4.24
C THR A 313 -15.93 4.58 -5.18
N TYR A 314 -16.40 4.18 -6.35
CA TYR A 314 -15.62 3.57 -7.41
C TYR A 314 -15.92 4.25 -8.74
N PHE A 315 -15.02 4.03 -9.68
CA PHE A 315 -15.11 4.54 -11.02
C PHE A 315 -14.92 3.41 -12.02
N VAL A 316 -15.60 3.49 -13.16
CA VAL A 316 -15.40 2.60 -14.29
C VAL A 316 -14.87 3.45 -15.44
N ARG A 317 -13.73 3.07 -16.01
CA ARG A 317 -13.23 3.65 -17.26
C ARG A 317 -13.51 2.67 -18.39
N VAL A 318 -14.17 3.14 -19.44
CA VAL A 318 -14.25 2.44 -20.73
C VAL A 318 -13.33 3.19 -21.68
N SER A 319 -12.32 2.50 -22.18
CA SER A 319 -11.24 3.08 -23.00
C SER A 319 -11.34 2.54 -24.42
N GLN A 320 -11.16 3.40 -25.41
CA GLN A 320 -11.04 2.99 -26.80
C GLN A 320 -9.72 2.26 -26.98
N PHE A 321 -9.77 0.99 -27.36
CA PHE A 321 -8.58 0.25 -27.77
C PHE A 321 -8.30 0.51 -29.26
N ARG A 322 -9.31 0.29 -30.12
CA ARG A 322 -9.15 0.52 -31.57
C ARG A 322 -10.46 0.80 -32.27
N GLY A 323 -10.50 1.93 -32.98
CA GLY A 323 -11.61 2.32 -33.84
C GLY A 323 -12.79 2.86 -33.05
N ASN A 324 -13.62 3.70 -33.68
CA ASN A 324 -14.75 4.32 -32.99
C ASN A 324 -15.86 3.28 -32.80
N THR A 325 -16.45 3.21 -31.60
CA THR A 325 -17.56 2.31 -31.33
C THR A 325 -18.54 2.87 -30.31
N ASP A 326 -19.80 2.55 -30.51
CA ASP A 326 -20.80 2.58 -29.44
C ASP A 326 -20.57 1.37 -28.51
N PHE A 327 -21.02 1.48 -27.26
CA PHE A 327 -20.97 0.38 -26.30
C PHE A 327 -22.14 0.41 -25.31
N THR A 328 -22.44 -0.75 -24.73
CA THR A 328 -23.36 -0.92 -23.60
C THR A 328 -22.61 -1.45 -22.39
N LEU A 329 -22.46 -0.62 -21.35
CA LEU A 329 -21.90 -0.99 -20.05
C LEU A 329 -23.02 -1.43 -19.09
N ASN A 330 -22.97 -2.68 -18.64
CA ASN A 330 -23.82 -3.23 -17.60
C ASN A 330 -23.02 -3.34 -16.29
N LEU A 331 -23.50 -2.69 -15.23
CA LEU A 331 -22.94 -2.79 -13.89
C LEU A 331 -23.95 -3.51 -13.00
N SER A 332 -23.53 -4.47 -12.20
CA SER A 332 -24.39 -5.09 -11.20
C SER A 332 -23.63 -5.34 -9.90
N ALA A 333 -24.29 -5.04 -8.78
CA ALA A 333 -23.78 -5.34 -7.46
C ALA A 333 -24.79 -6.20 -6.70
N ILE A 334 -24.33 -7.32 -6.18
CA ILE A 334 -25.10 -8.16 -5.27
C ILE A 334 -24.48 -8.02 -3.88
N PRO A 335 -25.19 -7.41 -2.91
CA PRO A 335 -24.72 -7.39 -1.53
C PRO A 335 -24.40 -8.80 -1.07
N THR A 336 -23.17 -9.01 -0.61
CA THR A 336 -22.79 -10.28 0.01
C THR A 336 -23.50 -10.39 1.35
N ALA A 337 -24.20 -11.49 1.58
CA ALA A 337 -25.01 -11.70 2.78
C ALA A 337 -24.21 -11.72 4.10
N ASP A 338 -22.88 -11.61 4.05
CA ASP A 338 -21.99 -11.68 5.22
C ASP A 338 -20.71 -10.81 5.07
N ALA A 339 -20.77 -9.63 4.44
CA ALA A 339 -19.58 -8.76 4.38
C ALA A 339 -19.73 -7.50 5.27
N PRO A 340 -18.96 -7.40 6.36
CA PRO A 340 -19.18 -6.40 7.39
C PRO A 340 -18.16 -5.26 7.34
N ASP A 341 -18.15 -4.42 6.32
CA ASP A 341 -17.13 -3.36 6.24
C ASP A 341 -17.66 -1.94 6.03
N ASP A 342 -18.98 -1.69 6.03
CA ASP A 342 -19.45 -0.30 6.05
C ASP A 342 -19.55 0.27 7.48
N VAL A 343 -18.40 0.65 8.03
CA VAL A 343 -18.34 1.53 9.21
C VAL A 343 -18.59 3.00 8.87
N SER A 344 -18.63 3.37 7.58
CA SER A 344 -18.68 4.77 7.10
C SER A 344 -19.93 5.54 7.54
N ASN A 345 -20.99 4.82 7.95
CA ASN A 345 -22.22 5.39 8.49
C ASN A 345 -22.57 4.89 9.90
N SER A 346 -21.60 4.35 10.65
CA SER A 346 -21.88 3.88 12.00
C SER A 346 -22.23 5.05 12.93
N PRO A 347 -23.43 5.10 13.53
CA PRO A 347 -23.81 6.16 14.47
C PRO A 347 -22.92 6.21 15.73
N ASN A 348 -22.06 5.20 15.90
CA ASN A 348 -21.20 5.01 17.05
C ASN A 348 -19.77 5.58 16.86
N PHE A 349 -19.41 6.06 15.67
CA PHE A 349 -18.10 6.68 15.42
C PHE A 349 -18.03 8.12 15.96
N ASP A 350 -16.91 8.49 16.59
CA ASP A 350 -16.61 9.86 17.03
C ASP A 350 -15.36 10.37 16.33
N ALA A 351 -15.41 11.57 15.74
CA ALA A 351 -14.29 12.12 14.98
C ALA A 351 -12.99 12.34 15.79
N ARG A 352 -13.07 12.25 17.13
CA ARG A 352 -11.91 12.42 18.01
C ARG A 352 -11.27 11.06 18.33
N PHE A 353 -12.06 10.06 18.69
CA PHE A 353 -11.57 8.79 19.25
C PHE A 353 -12.10 7.53 18.54
N GLY A 354 -12.77 7.68 17.40
CA GLY A 354 -13.32 6.58 16.61
C GLY A 354 -14.40 5.81 17.36
N PHE A 355 -14.27 4.48 17.40
CA PHE A 355 -15.24 3.58 18.05
C PHE A 355 -15.14 3.55 19.58
N GLY A 356 -14.03 4.03 20.14
CA GLY A 356 -13.81 4.12 21.57
C GLY A 356 -12.87 3.05 22.12
N LEU A 357 -12.93 2.85 23.44
CA LEU A 357 -11.96 2.03 24.17
C LEU A 357 -12.24 0.55 23.91
N VAL A 358 -11.23 -0.19 23.46
CA VAL A 358 -11.38 -1.64 23.25
C VAL A 358 -11.71 -2.35 24.57
N ASP A 359 -12.62 -3.30 24.51
CA ASP A 359 -13.09 -4.09 25.66
C ASP A 359 -12.91 -5.58 25.33
N ALA A 360 -11.88 -6.20 25.90
CA ALA A 360 -11.53 -7.58 25.63
C ALA A 360 -12.61 -8.57 26.11
N ALA A 361 -13.23 -8.29 27.26
CA ALA A 361 -14.29 -9.13 27.81
C ALA A 361 -15.51 -9.16 26.88
N ALA A 362 -15.91 -8.01 26.35
CA ALA A 362 -17.01 -7.91 25.41
C ALA A 362 -16.65 -8.50 24.04
N ALA A 363 -15.48 -8.16 23.49
CA ALA A 363 -15.02 -8.63 22.18
C ALA A 363 -14.89 -10.16 22.13
N VAL A 364 -14.20 -10.76 23.11
CA VAL A 364 -13.98 -12.21 23.14
C VAL A 364 -15.29 -12.97 23.45
N ALA A 365 -16.15 -12.43 24.30
CA ALA A 365 -17.47 -13.00 24.50
C ALA A 365 -18.32 -12.96 23.22
N ARG A 366 -18.26 -11.87 22.46
CA ARG A 366 -18.95 -11.72 21.18
C ARG A 366 -18.47 -12.74 20.14
N VAL A 367 -17.16 -12.98 20.06
CA VAL A 367 -16.56 -14.05 19.23
C VAL A 367 -17.17 -15.42 19.59
N GLN A 368 -17.42 -15.68 20.87
CA GLN A 368 -18.02 -16.93 21.36
C GLN A 368 -19.57 -16.95 21.32
N GLY A 369 -20.22 -15.90 20.80
CA GLY A 369 -21.68 -15.79 20.79
C GLY A 369 -22.30 -15.64 22.18
N ARG A 370 -21.57 -15.03 23.12
CA ARG A 370 -21.96 -14.84 24.53
C ARG A 370 -22.14 -13.35 24.86
N THR A 371 -22.81 -13.09 25.98
CA THR A 371 -22.80 -11.76 26.62
C THR A 371 -21.42 -11.48 27.23
N PRO A 372 -21.03 -10.19 27.39
CA PRO A 372 -19.75 -9.82 27.99
C PRO A 372 -19.44 -10.57 29.29
N PHE A 373 -18.17 -10.95 29.46
CA PHE A 373 -17.74 -11.70 30.65
C PHE A 373 -17.94 -10.88 31.92
N PRO A 374 -18.23 -11.55 33.06
CA PRO A 374 -18.41 -10.86 34.33
C PRO A 374 -17.09 -10.21 34.78
N GLU A 375 -17.24 -9.06 35.44
CA GLU A 375 -16.16 -8.32 36.10
C GLU A 375 -15.34 -9.20 37.05
N VAL A 376 -14.02 -9.00 37.05
CA VAL A 376 -13.09 -9.60 38.01
C VAL A 376 -12.36 -8.50 38.78
N PRO A 377 -11.71 -8.81 39.92
CA PRO A 377 -10.90 -7.81 40.61
C PRO A 377 -9.78 -7.28 39.72
N ASP A 378 -9.67 -5.95 39.65
CA ASP A 378 -8.57 -5.24 38.99
C ASP A 378 -7.21 -5.69 39.53
N LEU A 379 -6.21 -5.76 38.65
CA LEU A 379 -4.80 -5.91 39.02
C LEU A 379 -4.35 -4.70 39.87
N GLY A 380 -4.80 -3.51 39.48
CA GLY A 380 -4.49 -2.26 40.14
C GLY A 380 -3.04 -1.82 39.93
N GLY A 381 -2.61 -0.81 40.70
CA GLY A 381 -1.22 -0.35 40.68
C GLY A 381 -0.77 0.16 39.30
N ASP A 382 0.33 -0.35 38.79
CA ASP A 382 0.92 0.10 37.52
C ASP A 382 0.35 -0.60 36.28
N GLU A 383 -0.57 -1.56 36.49
CA GLU A 383 -1.15 -2.40 35.42
C GLU A 383 -2.54 -1.94 34.97
N TRP A 384 -2.92 -0.71 35.31
CA TRP A 384 -4.25 -0.15 35.05
C TRP A 384 -4.70 -0.27 33.59
N GLY A 385 -3.77 -0.27 32.63
CA GLY A 385 -4.10 -0.43 31.21
C GLY A 385 -4.76 -1.78 30.91
N ARG A 386 -4.31 -2.85 31.58
CA ARG A 386 -4.89 -4.20 31.41
C ARG A 386 -6.29 -4.28 32.01
N ASP A 387 -6.52 -3.60 33.12
CA ASP A 387 -7.85 -3.44 33.74
C ASP A 387 -8.78 -2.61 32.83
N ALA A 388 -8.26 -1.52 32.24
CA ALA A 388 -9.03 -0.63 31.38
C ALA A 388 -9.58 -1.34 30.13
N VAL A 389 -8.83 -2.27 29.56
CA VAL A 389 -9.26 -3.09 28.40
C VAL A 389 -9.91 -4.41 28.80
N LYS A 390 -10.15 -4.67 30.09
CA LYS A 390 -10.85 -5.88 30.56
C LYS A 390 -10.15 -7.20 30.21
N ALA A 391 -8.82 -7.21 30.19
CA ALA A 391 -8.04 -8.42 29.92
C ALA A 391 -8.17 -9.49 31.03
N PRO A 392 -8.15 -9.13 32.33
CA PRO A 392 -8.30 -10.11 33.43
C PRO A 392 -9.57 -10.97 33.36
N GLU A 393 -10.68 -10.39 32.90
CA GLU A 393 -11.96 -11.08 32.71
C GLU A 393 -11.86 -12.20 31.67
N VAL A 394 -11.07 -11.98 30.61
CA VAL A 394 -10.80 -12.98 29.57
C VAL A 394 -9.86 -14.06 30.08
N TRP A 395 -8.83 -13.70 30.84
CA TRP A 395 -7.93 -14.68 31.44
C TRP A 395 -8.63 -15.60 32.43
N ALA A 396 -9.67 -15.10 33.12
CA ALA A 396 -10.53 -15.92 33.98
C ALA A 396 -11.31 -16.99 33.20
N GLN A 397 -11.45 -16.85 31.87
CA GLN A 397 -11.99 -17.86 30.97
C GLN A 397 -10.94 -18.85 30.44
N GLY A 398 -9.67 -18.69 30.83
CA GLY A 398 -8.55 -19.54 30.39
C GLY A 398 -7.96 -19.16 29.04
N LEU A 399 -8.32 -18.00 28.48
CA LEU A 399 -7.76 -17.46 27.26
C LEU A 399 -6.67 -16.43 27.61
N THR A 400 -5.48 -16.61 27.07
CA THR A 400 -4.25 -15.85 27.39
C THR A 400 -3.41 -15.51 26.15
N GLY A 401 -3.92 -15.75 24.93
CA GLY A 401 -3.22 -15.52 23.66
C GLY A 401 -2.37 -16.69 23.18
N ASP A 402 -2.53 -17.88 23.77
CA ASP A 402 -1.76 -19.06 23.41
C ASP A 402 -1.94 -19.44 21.92
N GLY A 403 -0.84 -19.83 21.27
CA GLY A 403 -0.82 -20.18 19.85
C GLY A 403 -0.87 -19.00 18.87
N ILE A 404 -0.91 -17.75 19.36
CA ILE A 404 -0.90 -16.55 18.51
C ILE A 404 0.48 -15.92 18.47
N VAL A 405 0.96 -15.62 17.26
CA VAL A 405 2.20 -14.89 17.02
C VAL A 405 1.87 -13.44 16.70
N VAL A 406 2.47 -12.52 17.47
CA VAL A 406 2.42 -11.07 17.28
C VAL A 406 3.81 -10.60 16.85
N ALA A 407 3.92 -10.11 15.62
CA ALA A 407 5.14 -9.43 15.17
C ALA A 407 5.16 -8.00 15.71
N VAL A 408 6.30 -7.59 16.26
CA VAL A 408 6.53 -6.24 16.77
C VAL A 408 7.61 -5.61 15.91
N ILE A 409 7.20 -4.67 15.06
CA ILE A 409 8.07 -3.89 14.19
C ILE A 409 8.45 -2.62 14.95
N ASP A 410 9.67 -2.59 15.48
CA ASP A 410 10.13 -1.52 16.37
C ASP A 410 11.68 -1.46 16.42
N SER A 411 12.24 -1.07 17.56
CA SER A 411 13.68 -0.94 17.86
C SER A 411 14.37 -2.25 18.24
N GLY A 412 13.69 -3.38 18.07
CA GLY A 412 14.13 -4.69 18.54
C GLY A 412 13.54 -5.05 19.90
N ILE A 413 13.91 -6.20 20.42
CA ILE A 413 13.40 -6.73 21.70
C ILE A 413 14.56 -7.32 22.51
N ASP A 414 14.65 -6.97 23.79
CA ASP A 414 15.48 -7.72 24.73
C ASP A 414 14.86 -9.09 25.02
N TYR A 415 15.16 -10.05 24.13
CA TYR A 415 14.71 -11.43 24.23
C TYR A 415 15.29 -12.18 25.45
N ASN A 416 16.23 -11.57 26.19
CA ASN A 416 16.76 -12.10 27.45
C ASN A 416 16.02 -11.56 28.68
N HIS A 417 15.10 -10.61 28.51
CA HIS A 417 14.34 -10.04 29.61
C HIS A 417 13.56 -11.15 30.36
N PRO A 418 13.69 -11.29 31.69
CA PRO A 418 13.11 -12.41 32.43
C PRO A 418 11.60 -12.53 32.27
N ASP A 419 10.92 -11.41 32.03
CA ASP A 419 9.47 -11.36 31.85
C ASP A 419 9.01 -11.67 30.40
N LEU A 420 9.94 -11.67 29.44
CA LEU A 420 9.67 -11.97 28.02
C LEU A 420 10.19 -13.35 27.60
N THR A 421 11.26 -13.84 28.26
CA THR A 421 11.85 -15.16 27.99
C THR A 421 10.81 -16.27 27.99
N GLY A 422 10.78 -17.09 26.94
CA GLY A 422 9.77 -18.15 26.76
C GLY A 422 8.52 -17.69 26.00
N ASN A 423 8.28 -16.39 25.87
CA ASN A 423 7.28 -15.81 24.96
C ASN A 423 7.89 -15.19 23.70
N ILE A 424 9.21 -15.21 23.54
CA ILE A 424 9.85 -14.87 22.26
C ILE A 424 9.56 -15.99 21.25
N TRP A 425 9.09 -15.60 20.07
CA TRP A 425 8.89 -16.47 18.92
C TRP A 425 10.24 -17.01 18.44
N SER A 426 10.21 -18.20 17.85
CA SER A 426 11.37 -18.81 17.24
C SER A 426 11.04 -19.31 15.86
N ASN A 427 11.89 -19.04 14.87
CA ASN A 427 11.71 -19.56 13.52
C ASN A 427 11.82 -21.09 13.54
N ALA A 428 10.76 -21.77 13.11
CA ALA A 428 10.72 -23.23 13.07
C ALA A 428 11.67 -23.82 12.01
N GLY A 429 11.98 -23.06 10.96
CA GLY A 429 12.96 -23.41 9.93
C GLY A 429 14.38 -23.53 10.48
N GLU A 430 14.69 -22.69 11.47
CA GLU A 430 15.98 -22.56 12.12
C GLU A 430 16.14 -23.39 13.41
N ILE A 431 15.18 -24.30 13.68
CA ILE A 431 15.25 -25.20 14.84
C ILE A 431 15.92 -26.52 14.47
N GLY A 432 16.91 -26.89 15.28
CA GLY A 432 17.49 -28.24 15.28
C GLY A 432 18.88 -28.28 14.68
N PHE A 433 19.18 -29.38 13.98
CA PHE A 433 20.50 -29.57 13.37
C PHE A 433 20.36 -29.81 11.88
N ASP A 434 21.31 -29.28 11.11
CA ASP A 434 21.44 -29.53 9.68
C ASP A 434 21.92 -30.97 9.38
N ALA A 435 22.07 -31.30 8.10
CA ALA A 435 22.56 -32.60 7.65
C ALA A 435 24.00 -32.93 8.10
N PHE A 436 24.77 -31.92 8.54
CA PHE A 436 26.14 -32.04 9.03
C PHE A 436 26.24 -32.02 10.56
N GLY A 437 25.11 -31.92 11.27
CA GLY A 437 25.05 -31.87 12.72
C GLY A 437 25.40 -30.50 13.31
N GLN A 438 25.37 -29.43 12.51
CA GLN A 438 25.51 -28.05 12.99
C GLN A 438 24.15 -27.51 13.43
N ASN A 439 24.13 -26.68 14.48
CA ASN A 439 22.89 -26.09 14.97
C ASN A 439 22.39 -25.04 13.97
N LYS A 440 21.17 -25.23 13.46
CA LYS A 440 20.58 -24.38 12.41
C LYS A 440 20.51 -22.91 12.83
N SER A 441 20.18 -22.64 14.08
CA SER A 441 20.09 -21.28 14.63
C SER A 441 21.41 -20.46 14.65
N SER A 442 22.51 -21.00 14.13
CA SER A 442 23.85 -20.41 14.22
C SER A 442 24.86 -21.09 13.28
N ASN A 443 24.43 -21.70 12.17
CA ASN A 443 25.35 -22.38 11.24
C ASN A 443 25.80 -21.47 10.10
N GLY A 444 25.28 -20.23 10.04
CA GLY A 444 25.55 -19.26 9.01
C GLY A 444 24.83 -19.56 7.69
N LEU A 445 23.74 -20.33 7.75
CA LEU A 445 22.92 -20.68 6.59
C LEU A 445 21.50 -20.13 6.76
N ASP A 446 20.84 -19.92 5.64
CA ASP A 446 19.39 -19.70 5.58
C ASP A 446 18.75 -21.08 5.35
N ASP A 447 18.33 -21.72 6.44
CA ASP A 447 17.95 -23.13 6.45
C ASP A 447 16.53 -23.38 5.93
N ASP A 448 15.67 -22.36 5.94
CA ASP A 448 14.32 -22.39 5.37
C ASP A 448 14.15 -21.61 4.06
N GLN A 449 15.24 -21.01 3.57
CA GLN A 449 15.31 -20.27 2.30
C GLN A 449 14.35 -19.08 2.28
N ASN A 450 14.18 -18.43 3.42
CA ASN A 450 13.32 -17.26 3.55
C ASN A 450 14.05 -15.93 3.23
N GLY A 451 15.35 -15.99 2.96
CA GLY A 451 16.23 -14.85 2.65
C GLY A 451 17.04 -14.34 3.85
N TYR A 452 16.88 -14.92 5.04
CA TYR A 452 17.41 -14.40 6.30
C TYR A 452 18.23 -15.47 7.04
N ILE A 453 19.55 -15.28 7.07
CA ILE A 453 20.50 -16.25 7.62
C ILE A 453 20.36 -16.38 9.14
N ASP A 454 20.18 -17.59 9.66
CA ASP A 454 20.11 -17.89 11.08
C ASP A 454 19.08 -17.03 11.86
N ASP A 455 17.96 -16.62 11.25
CA ASP A 455 16.93 -15.70 11.79
C ASP A 455 16.05 -16.31 12.91
N PHE A 456 16.66 -17.14 13.75
CA PHE A 456 16.02 -17.96 14.76
C PHE A 456 15.10 -17.19 15.72
N ARG A 457 15.33 -15.90 15.97
CA ARG A 457 14.51 -15.06 16.87
C ARG A 457 14.00 -13.80 16.18
N GLY A 458 13.76 -13.86 14.87
CA GLY A 458 13.42 -12.69 14.06
C GLY A 458 14.66 -12.03 13.48
N TRP A 459 14.52 -10.78 13.04
CA TRP A 459 15.52 -10.13 12.18
C TRP A 459 15.79 -8.66 12.52
N ASP A 460 17.05 -8.25 12.37
CA ASP A 460 17.49 -6.86 12.40
C ASP A 460 17.69 -6.32 10.98
N PHE A 461 16.72 -5.54 10.51
CA PHE A 461 16.75 -4.88 9.20
C PHE A 461 17.64 -3.63 9.17
N ILE A 462 18.12 -3.14 10.32
CA ILE A 462 19.08 -2.02 10.35
C ILE A 462 20.48 -2.50 9.98
N ASN A 463 20.87 -3.66 10.51
CA ASN A 463 22.21 -4.23 10.36
C ASN A 463 22.26 -5.40 9.37
N ASP A 464 21.11 -5.86 8.88
CA ASP A 464 20.94 -7.04 8.03
C ASP A 464 21.54 -8.29 8.70
N ASP A 465 21.15 -8.52 9.95
CA ASP A 465 21.60 -9.69 10.74
C ASP A 465 20.48 -10.30 11.61
N ASN A 466 20.83 -11.42 12.26
CA ASN A 466 19.92 -12.22 13.08
C ASN A 466 19.86 -11.81 14.57
N ASP A 467 20.32 -10.61 14.93
CA ASP A 467 20.32 -10.12 16.29
C ASP A 467 19.36 -8.92 16.49
N PRO A 468 18.04 -9.16 16.54
CA PRO A 468 17.04 -8.10 16.75
C PRO A 468 16.98 -7.62 18.21
N ILE A 469 18.12 -7.53 18.89
CA ILE A 469 18.22 -7.07 20.28
C ILE A 469 17.87 -5.58 20.38
N ASP A 470 17.13 -5.21 21.42
CA ASP A 470 16.78 -3.82 21.67
C ASP A 470 17.94 -3.05 22.34
N ASP A 471 18.52 -2.12 21.59
CA ASP A 471 19.53 -1.18 22.04
C ASP A 471 18.98 0.25 22.28
N ASN A 472 17.66 0.43 22.15
CA ASN A 472 16.93 1.65 22.47
C ASN A 472 16.22 1.51 23.84
N ASN A 473 15.02 0.92 23.84
CA ASN A 473 14.12 0.57 24.95
C ASN A 473 12.66 0.40 24.49
N HIS A 474 12.29 1.01 23.36
CA HIS A 474 10.91 1.17 22.96
C HIS A 474 10.26 -0.17 22.60
N GLY A 475 10.92 -1.01 21.79
CA GLY A 475 10.36 -2.28 21.33
C GLY A 475 10.23 -3.31 22.46
N THR A 476 11.17 -3.34 23.40
CA THR A 476 11.02 -4.15 24.64
C THR A 476 9.83 -3.70 25.48
N HIS A 477 9.55 -2.39 25.54
CA HIS A 477 8.40 -1.84 26.26
C HIS A 477 7.08 -2.26 25.63
N ILE A 478 6.96 -2.13 24.30
CA ILE A 478 5.80 -2.59 23.52
C ILE A 478 5.57 -4.09 23.74
N SER A 479 6.64 -4.89 23.68
CA SER A 479 6.56 -6.35 23.79
C SER A 479 6.05 -6.83 25.15
N GLY A 480 6.44 -6.16 26.24
CA GLY A 480 5.93 -6.46 27.58
C GLY A 480 4.43 -6.19 27.71
N LEU A 481 3.93 -5.12 27.07
CA LEU A 481 2.50 -4.81 27.08
C LEU A 481 1.67 -5.85 26.32
N VAL A 482 2.25 -6.46 25.27
CA VAL A 482 1.58 -7.57 24.57
C VAL A 482 1.64 -8.85 25.41
N ALA A 483 2.84 -9.32 25.78
CA ALA A 483 3.03 -10.70 26.26
C ALA A 483 4.07 -10.89 27.39
N ALA A 484 4.24 -9.92 28.29
CA ALA A 484 4.93 -10.20 29.55
C ALA A 484 4.20 -11.33 30.31
N LYS A 485 4.97 -12.22 30.94
CA LYS A 485 4.46 -13.49 31.46
C LYS A 485 3.59 -13.28 32.69
N ARG A 486 2.50 -14.05 32.76
CA ARG A 486 1.65 -14.09 33.94
C ARG A 486 2.19 -15.06 35.01
N ASP A 487 3.37 -14.79 35.54
CA ASP A 487 4.04 -15.63 36.55
C ASP A 487 4.16 -14.99 37.94
N GLY A 488 3.65 -13.76 38.09
CA GLY A 488 3.66 -13.00 39.34
C GLY A 488 4.94 -12.20 39.58
N VAL A 489 5.83 -12.13 38.60
CA VAL A 489 7.01 -11.26 38.58
C VAL A 489 6.78 -10.14 37.57
N GLY A 490 7.28 -8.94 37.84
CA GLY A 490 7.24 -7.86 36.85
C GLY A 490 5.84 -7.36 36.54
N ILE A 491 5.46 -7.44 35.27
CA ILE A 491 4.14 -7.06 34.76
C ILE A 491 3.52 -8.23 33.98
N THR A 492 2.21 -8.19 33.76
CA THR A 492 1.48 -9.11 32.89
C THR A 492 1.06 -8.37 31.62
N GLY A 493 1.41 -8.92 30.47
CA GLY A 493 0.96 -8.45 29.17
C GLY A 493 -0.53 -8.74 28.95
N THR A 494 -1.17 -8.04 28.01
CA THR A 494 -2.60 -8.24 27.70
C THR A 494 -2.89 -9.68 27.22
N ALA A 495 -1.97 -10.30 26.49
CA ALA A 495 -2.01 -11.66 26.00
C ALA A 495 -0.75 -12.44 26.47
N PRO A 496 -0.69 -12.85 27.75
CA PRO A 496 0.55 -13.28 28.40
C PRO A 496 1.12 -14.63 27.93
N ASN A 497 0.45 -15.35 27.02
CA ASN A 497 0.95 -16.57 26.38
C ASN A 497 1.15 -16.41 24.86
N ALA A 498 0.88 -15.23 24.29
CA ALA A 498 1.22 -14.97 22.90
C ALA A 498 2.74 -15.03 22.68
N LYS A 499 3.14 -15.38 21.46
CA LYS A 499 4.54 -15.33 21.04
C LYS A 499 4.83 -13.99 20.36
N ILE A 500 5.94 -13.38 20.72
CA ILE A 500 6.40 -12.11 20.15
C ILE A 500 7.51 -12.38 19.16
N MET A 501 7.32 -11.99 17.91
CA MET A 501 8.34 -12.01 16.86
C MET A 501 9.04 -10.65 16.81
N PRO A 502 10.32 -10.57 17.25
CA PRO A 502 11.13 -9.35 17.18
C PRO A 502 11.49 -8.97 15.75
N LEU A 503 11.13 -7.76 15.32
CA LEU A 503 11.57 -7.20 14.04
C LEU A 503 12.13 -5.81 14.28
N LYS A 504 13.45 -5.69 14.17
CA LYS A 504 14.17 -4.45 14.44
C LYS A 504 14.32 -3.65 13.16
N ILE A 505 13.68 -2.49 13.11
CA ILE A 505 13.77 -1.52 12.01
C ILE A 505 14.15 -0.11 12.48
N LEU A 506 14.24 0.10 13.80
CA LEU A 506 14.68 1.36 14.38
C LEU A 506 16.06 1.18 15.04
N ASP A 507 16.95 2.12 14.77
CA ASP A 507 18.25 2.19 15.41
C ASP A 507 18.13 2.64 16.89
N ARG A 508 19.26 2.65 17.61
CA ARG A 508 19.33 3.12 19.01
C ARG A 508 18.84 4.57 19.21
N GLN A 509 18.79 5.39 18.16
CA GLN A 509 18.27 6.76 18.19
C GLN A 509 16.74 6.81 17.93
N GLY A 510 16.14 5.71 17.48
CA GLY A 510 14.73 5.65 17.09
C GLY A 510 14.47 6.03 15.63
N PHE A 511 15.51 6.02 14.78
CA PHE A 511 15.36 6.27 13.35
C PHE A 511 15.30 4.96 12.56
N GLY A 512 14.41 4.90 11.56
CA GLY A 512 14.28 3.78 10.64
C GLY A 512 13.99 4.26 9.22
N ARG A 513 13.82 3.30 8.29
CA ARG A 513 13.47 3.56 6.89
C ARG A 513 12.19 2.82 6.56
N ILE A 514 11.32 3.45 5.77
CA ILE A 514 10.04 2.86 5.33
C ILE A 514 10.25 1.52 4.60
N ARG A 515 11.32 1.40 3.81
CA ARG A 515 11.67 0.14 3.13
C ARG A 515 11.89 -1.02 4.13
N ASP A 516 12.48 -0.74 5.30
CA ASP A 516 12.81 -1.74 6.31
C ASP A 516 11.51 -2.16 7.05
N GLU A 517 10.57 -1.23 7.22
CA GLU A 517 9.21 -1.49 7.69
C GLU A 517 8.42 -2.40 6.73
N ILE A 518 8.42 -2.09 5.43
CA ILE A 518 7.78 -2.92 4.40
C ILE A 518 8.35 -4.34 4.40
N ALA A 519 9.68 -4.46 4.45
CA ALA A 519 10.35 -5.76 4.53
C ALA A 519 9.97 -6.52 5.81
N ALA A 520 9.87 -5.84 6.95
CA ALA A 520 9.44 -6.43 8.21
C ALA A 520 7.96 -6.89 8.18
N ILE A 521 7.05 -6.13 7.54
CA ILE A 521 5.65 -6.54 7.33
C ILE A 521 5.62 -7.84 6.52
N ASN A 522 6.35 -7.89 5.40
CA ASN A 522 6.40 -9.07 4.53
C ASN A 522 7.00 -10.29 5.26
N TYR A 523 8.09 -10.08 5.99
CA TYR A 523 8.71 -11.11 6.84
C TYR A 523 7.72 -11.67 7.86
N ALA A 524 7.00 -10.80 8.57
CA ALA A 524 6.04 -11.20 9.58
C ALA A 524 4.94 -12.10 9.00
N VAL A 525 4.41 -11.72 7.84
CA VAL A 525 3.38 -12.48 7.12
C VAL A 525 3.92 -13.85 6.68
N ALA A 526 5.12 -13.88 6.09
CA ALA A 526 5.75 -15.13 5.63
C ALA A 526 6.03 -16.09 6.80
N ASN A 527 6.42 -15.56 7.96
CA ASN A 527 6.76 -16.32 9.16
C ASN A 527 5.58 -16.57 10.10
N GLY A 528 4.35 -16.40 9.60
CA GLY A 528 3.13 -16.87 10.27
C GLY A 528 2.63 -15.99 11.41
N ALA A 529 3.02 -14.71 11.47
CA ALA A 529 2.38 -13.75 12.35
C ALA A 529 0.89 -13.63 12.02
N LYS A 530 0.06 -13.48 13.05
CA LYS A 530 -1.38 -13.17 12.88
C LYS A 530 -1.71 -11.71 13.13
N ILE A 531 -0.81 -11.03 13.83
CA ILE A 531 -0.94 -9.64 14.23
C ILE A 531 0.41 -8.99 14.00
N ILE A 532 0.40 -7.81 13.38
CA ILE A 532 1.59 -6.96 13.21
C ILE A 532 1.33 -5.67 13.98
N ASN A 533 2.19 -5.40 14.97
CA ASN A 533 2.18 -4.19 15.77
C ASN A 533 3.22 -3.21 15.21
N VAL A 534 2.74 -2.08 14.72
CA VAL A 534 3.55 -0.98 14.18
C VAL A 534 3.41 0.22 15.11
N SER A 535 4.34 0.33 16.07
CA SER A 535 4.31 1.35 17.12
C SER A 535 5.08 2.63 16.73
N LEU A 536 5.02 3.00 15.45
CA LEU A 536 5.72 4.11 14.82
C LEU A 536 4.85 4.75 13.71
N GLY A 537 5.32 5.84 13.10
CA GLY A 537 4.60 6.48 12.00
C GLY A 537 5.24 7.78 11.51
N GLY A 538 4.76 8.26 10.36
CA GLY A 538 5.23 9.44 9.65
C GLY A 538 4.11 10.21 8.93
N GLN A 539 4.44 11.38 8.39
CA GLN A 539 3.46 12.25 7.70
C GLN A 539 3.33 11.98 6.20
N GLN A 540 4.23 11.17 5.63
CA GLN A 540 4.31 10.95 4.19
C GLN A 540 3.53 9.69 3.82
N LEU A 541 2.73 9.81 2.75
CA LEU A 541 2.12 8.66 2.10
C LEU A 541 3.22 7.81 1.46
N ASN A 542 3.11 6.49 1.58
CA ASN A 542 3.92 5.53 0.84
C ASN A 542 3.02 4.40 0.31
N ASP A 543 2.99 4.21 -1.00
CA ASP A 543 2.07 3.26 -1.63
C ASP A 543 2.52 1.80 -1.49
N GLU A 544 3.83 1.55 -1.40
CA GLU A 544 4.37 0.22 -1.12
C GLU A 544 4.00 -0.25 0.29
N GLU A 545 4.05 0.66 1.27
CA GLU A 545 3.61 0.42 2.64
C GLU A 545 2.11 0.08 2.69
N LEU A 546 1.28 0.85 1.98
CA LEU A 546 -0.16 0.55 1.84
C LEU A 546 -0.39 -0.82 1.21
N ASN A 547 0.32 -1.15 0.13
CA ASN A 547 0.18 -2.43 -0.57
C ASN A 547 0.67 -3.60 0.28
N ALA A 548 1.74 -3.43 1.07
CA ALA A 548 2.20 -4.44 2.02
C ALA A 548 1.13 -4.74 3.09
N ILE A 549 0.47 -3.69 3.61
CA ILE A 549 -0.63 -3.85 4.58
C ILE A 549 -1.85 -4.52 3.94
N ARG A 550 -2.22 -4.16 2.69
CA ARG A 550 -3.28 -4.85 1.94
C ARG A 550 -2.97 -6.33 1.76
N ALA A 551 -1.74 -6.66 1.37
CA ALA A 551 -1.30 -8.04 1.19
C ALA A 551 -1.29 -8.84 2.50
N ALA A 552 -0.92 -8.20 3.61
CA ALA A 552 -1.03 -8.79 4.94
C ALA A 552 -2.49 -9.14 5.30
N GLU A 553 -3.42 -8.19 5.12
CA GLU A 553 -4.84 -8.42 5.41
C GLU A 553 -5.47 -9.48 4.51
N ALA A 554 -5.12 -9.50 3.22
CA ALA A 554 -5.57 -10.52 2.28
C ALA A 554 -5.14 -11.94 2.71
N ARG A 555 -4.02 -12.06 3.44
CA ARG A 555 -3.53 -13.33 4.02
C ARG A 555 -4.04 -13.58 5.45
N GLY A 556 -4.98 -12.75 5.92
CA GLY A 556 -5.61 -12.89 7.23
C GLY A 556 -4.75 -12.38 8.38
N VAL A 557 -3.77 -11.52 8.12
CA VAL A 557 -2.91 -10.89 9.12
C VAL A 557 -3.39 -9.45 9.34
N ILE A 558 -3.66 -9.07 10.59
CA ILE A 558 -4.12 -7.72 10.92
C ILE A 558 -2.94 -6.82 11.31
N VAL A 559 -2.86 -5.63 10.72
CA VAL A 559 -1.85 -4.62 11.05
C VAL A 559 -2.46 -3.55 11.94
N LEU A 560 -1.79 -3.20 13.03
CA LEU A 560 -2.20 -2.13 13.95
C LEU A 560 -1.12 -1.07 14.01
N SER A 561 -1.52 0.19 13.91
CA SER A 561 -0.59 1.32 13.83
C SER A 561 -0.94 2.42 14.83
N ALA A 562 0.09 3.01 15.43
CA ALA A 562 -0.05 4.15 16.33
C ALA A 562 -0.59 5.37 15.57
N SER A 563 -1.62 6.04 16.09
CA SER A 563 -2.24 7.16 15.35
C SER A 563 -1.33 8.39 15.21
N GLY A 564 -0.28 8.50 16.04
CA GLY A 564 0.63 9.65 16.10
C GLY A 564 0.38 10.55 17.31
N ASN A 565 1.41 11.30 17.71
CA ASN A 565 1.49 12.02 19.00
C ASN A 565 1.52 13.56 18.86
N ASN A 566 0.98 14.09 17.75
CA ASN A 566 1.07 15.50 17.38
C ASN A 566 -0.25 16.27 17.54
N ALA A 567 -1.26 15.67 18.18
CA ALA A 567 -2.61 16.22 18.35
C ALA A 567 -3.28 16.66 17.03
N LEU A 568 -2.95 16.01 15.91
CA LEU A 568 -3.48 16.31 14.59
C LEU A 568 -4.95 15.90 14.46
N ALA A 569 -5.63 16.47 13.48
CA ALA A 569 -7.05 16.20 13.22
C ALA A 569 -7.31 14.82 12.61
N ASN A 570 -6.29 14.17 12.05
CA ASN A 570 -6.34 12.85 11.44
C ASN A 570 -5.10 12.04 11.90
N PRO A 571 -5.11 10.71 11.76
CA PRO A 571 -3.94 9.89 12.03
C PRO A 571 -2.79 10.16 11.07
N ASP A 572 -1.58 9.80 11.50
CA ASP A 572 -0.36 9.73 10.68
C ASP A 572 -0.31 8.40 9.90
N TYR A 573 0.55 8.27 8.89
CA TYR A 573 0.79 6.98 8.22
C TYR A 573 1.71 6.09 9.07
N PRO A 574 1.51 4.76 9.09
CA PRO A 574 0.51 4.00 8.32
C PRO A 574 -0.91 4.00 8.92
N ALA A 575 -1.12 4.50 10.15
CA ALA A 575 -2.44 4.46 10.79
C ALA A 575 -3.57 5.12 9.98
N ARG A 576 -3.25 6.12 9.15
CA ARG A 576 -4.22 6.79 8.29
C ARG A 576 -4.82 5.87 7.23
N PHE A 577 -4.14 4.77 6.88
CA PHE A 577 -4.68 3.74 5.99
C PHE A 577 -5.90 3.02 6.57
N ALA A 578 -6.21 3.15 7.86
CA ALA A 578 -7.36 2.51 8.53
C ALA A 578 -8.74 2.86 7.95
N SER A 579 -8.84 3.85 7.06
CA SER A 579 -10.03 4.06 6.21
C SER A 579 -10.24 2.94 5.17
N GLU A 580 -9.22 2.12 4.95
CA GLU A 580 -9.21 1.04 3.98
C GLU A 580 -8.67 -0.26 4.60
N VAL A 581 -7.44 -0.25 5.13
CA VAL A 581 -6.73 -1.41 5.67
C VAL A 581 -6.03 -1.06 6.98
N GLY A 582 -5.78 -2.07 7.81
CA GLY A 582 -5.21 -1.92 9.14
C GLY A 582 -6.18 -1.35 10.17
N ILE A 583 -5.65 -1.13 11.38
CA ILE A 583 -6.34 -0.51 12.51
C ILE A 583 -5.48 0.65 13.03
N ALA A 584 -6.10 1.84 13.15
CA ALA A 584 -5.50 2.97 13.82
C ALA A 584 -5.79 2.93 15.32
N VAL A 585 -4.78 3.18 16.15
CA VAL A 585 -4.93 3.18 17.61
C VAL A 585 -4.53 4.52 18.22
N GLY A 586 -5.53 5.21 18.77
CA GLY A 586 -5.36 6.39 19.61
C GLY A 586 -5.14 6.06 21.08
N SER A 587 -4.83 7.09 21.87
CA SER A 587 -4.47 6.94 23.28
C SER A 587 -5.52 7.54 24.23
N ILE A 588 -5.72 6.86 25.36
CA ILE A 588 -6.34 7.41 26.57
C ILE A 588 -5.40 7.36 27.77
N ASP A 589 -5.65 8.22 28.76
CA ASP A 589 -4.99 8.20 30.06
C ASP A 589 -5.71 7.29 31.07
N ARG A 590 -5.13 7.19 32.27
CA ARG A 590 -5.64 6.39 33.40
C ARG A 590 -7.06 6.76 33.85
N ASN A 591 -7.49 8.00 33.61
CA ASN A 591 -8.82 8.48 33.92
C ASN A 591 -9.79 8.33 32.74
N LYS A 592 -9.38 7.63 31.67
CA LYS A 592 -10.11 7.48 30.41
C LYS A 592 -10.34 8.81 29.69
N GLN A 593 -9.51 9.81 29.97
CA GLN A 593 -9.44 11.03 29.17
C GLN A 593 -8.71 10.72 27.87
N PHE A 594 -9.24 11.17 26.74
CA PHE A 594 -8.51 11.11 25.48
C PHE A 594 -7.20 11.89 25.60
N SER A 595 -6.08 11.23 25.33
CA SER A 595 -4.75 11.81 25.55
C SER A 595 -4.57 13.03 24.66
N THR A 596 -4.13 14.14 25.25
CA THR A 596 -4.07 15.44 24.56
C THR A 596 -3.09 15.47 23.39
N PHE A 597 -2.09 14.59 23.39
CA PHE A 597 -1.13 14.42 22.31
C PHE A 597 -1.65 13.50 21.19
N SER A 598 -2.66 12.66 21.43
CA SER A 598 -3.10 11.67 20.44
C SER A 598 -3.68 12.39 19.23
N ASN A 599 -3.20 12.04 18.04
CA ASN A 599 -3.88 12.37 16.80
C ASN A 599 -5.31 11.81 16.83
N ARG A 600 -6.23 12.48 16.14
CA ARG A 600 -7.67 12.17 16.18
C ARG A 600 -8.06 11.25 15.03
N ALA A 601 -9.22 10.59 15.18
CA ALA A 601 -9.74 9.65 14.20
C ALA A 601 -10.09 10.27 12.82
N GLY A 602 -10.39 11.57 12.79
CA GLY A 602 -10.81 12.26 11.56
C GLY A 602 -12.33 12.27 11.38
N ALA A 603 -12.82 13.06 10.41
CA ALA A 603 -14.26 13.26 10.22
C ALA A 603 -14.97 12.07 9.56
N SER A 604 -14.25 11.31 8.75
CA SER A 604 -14.75 10.11 8.06
C SER A 604 -14.53 8.88 8.93
N ALA A 605 -15.49 7.95 8.95
CA ALA A 605 -15.32 6.73 9.72
C ALA A 605 -14.18 5.87 9.15
N SER A 606 -13.39 5.31 10.06
CA SER A 606 -12.25 4.43 9.78
C SER A 606 -12.15 3.38 10.89
N SER A 607 -11.32 2.35 10.72
CA SER A 607 -11.03 1.35 11.75
C SER A 607 -10.15 1.94 12.85
N TYR A 608 -10.69 2.91 13.59
CA TYR A 608 -10.01 3.66 14.63
C TYR A 608 -10.57 3.31 16.01
N PHE A 609 -9.69 2.88 16.90
CA PHE A 609 -9.99 2.55 18.30
C PHE A 609 -9.05 3.29 19.23
N VAL A 610 -9.34 3.29 20.52
CA VAL A 610 -8.38 3.79 21.53
C VAL A 610 -7.98 2.71 22.51
N GLY A 611 -6.73 2.79 22.96
CA GLY A 611 -6.17 1.95 24.01
C GLY A 611 -5.47 2.80 25.08
N PRO A 612 -5.08 2.17 26.22
CA PRO A 612 -4.28 2.82 27.26
C PRO A 612 -2.91 3.25 26.74
N GLY A 613 -2.63 4.56 26.70
CA GLY A 613 -1.35 5.10 26.24
C GLY A 613 -0.78 6.23 27.10
N GLY A 614 -1.48 6.64 28.17
CA GLY A 614 -0.97 7.59 29.16
C GLY A 614 -1.37 9.04 28.93
N ASN A 615 -0.94 9.94 29.80
CA ASN A 615 -1.29 11.37 29.75
C ASN A 615 -0.17 12.24 29.12
N GLY A 616 1.04 11.68 28.99
CA GLY A 616 2.18 12.37 28.39
C GLY A 616 2.91 13.30 29.36
N GLY A 617 3.95 13.97 28.87
CA GLY A 617 4.78 14.83 29.71
C GLY A 617 5.84 14.04 30.48
N ARG A 618 5.95 14.28 31.80
CA ARG A 618 6.98 13.60 32.61
C ARG A 618 6.43 12.23 33.04
N ALA A 619 7.11 11.18 32.59
CA ALA A 619 6.85 9.79 32.96
C ALA A 619 6.46 9.62 34.45
N ASP A 620 5.22 9.21 34.68
CA ASP A 620 4.64 8.99 36.01
C ASP A 620 3.60 7.86 36.02
N SER A 621 2.91 7.65 37.15
CA SER A 621 1.94 6.56 37.32
C SER A 621 0.60 6.77 36.60
N GLY A 622 0.42 7.89 35.91
CA GLY A 622 -0.62 8.12 34.92
C GLY A 622 -0.29 7.54 33.54
N ASP A 623 0.97 7.17 33.31
CA ASP A 623 1.47 6.58 32.08
C ASP A 623 1.54 5.05 32.14
N ILE A 624 2.12 4.42 31.12
CA ILE A 624 2.11 2.98 30.92
C ILE A 624 3.42 2.35 31.36
N TYR A 625 3.36 1.50 32.39
CA TYR A 625 4.50 0.77 32.93
C TYR A 625 4.71 -0.56 32.19
N SER A 626 5.92 -0.80 31.70
CA SER A 626 6.31 -2.03 31.01
C SER A 626 7.82 -2.29 31.07
N THR A 627 8.24 -3.44 30.53
CA THR A 627 9.61 -3.92 30.44
C THR A 627 10.52 -2.97 29.67
N VAL A 628 11.80 -2.88 30.04
CA VAL A 628 12.85 -2.22 29.23
C VAL A 628 14.10 -3.11 29.22
N PRO A 629 15.03 -2.92 28.26
CA PRO A 629 16.20 -3.78 28.14
C PRO A 629 17.03 -3.83 29.41
N LEU A 630 17.59 -5.00 29.73
CA LEU A 630 18.49 -5.22 30.85
C LEU A 630 19.82 -4.47 30.69
N SER A 631 20.15 -4.05 29.48
CA SER A 631 21.29 -3.18 29.18
C SER A 631 21.11 -1.76 29.76
N GLN A 632 19.87 -1.35 30.03
CA GLN A 632 19.57 -0.05 30.61
C GLN A 632 19.87 -0.02 32.12
N PRO A 633 20.55 1.02 32.63
CA PRO A 633 20.77 1.15 34.07
C PRO A 633 19.47 1.28 34.86
N GLY A 634 19.38 0.59 36.00
CA GLY A 634 18.29 0.73 36.96
C GLY A 634 17.35 -0.46 37.01
N VAL A 635 16.07 -0.19 37.28
CA VAL A 635 15.03 -1.22 37.29
C VAL A 635 14.63 -1.58 35.85
N PRO A 636 14.35 -2.86 35.54
CA PRO A 636 14.09 -3.32 34.18
C PRO A 636 12.66 -3.03 33.71
N TYR A 637 12.03 -1.99 34.26
CA TYR A 637 10.68 -1.53 33.91
C TYR A 637 10.60 -0.01 34.00
N ARG A 638 9.84 0.63 33.10
CA ARG A 638 9.68 2.09 33.06
C ARG A 638 8.28 2.51 32.60
N TYR A 639 7.91 3.75 32.93
CA TYR A 639 6.70 4.39 32.40
C TYR A 639 7.00 5.11 31.10
N PHE A 640 6.22 4.84 30.06
CA PHE A 640 6.17 5.60 28.81
C PHE A 640 4.75 6.03 28.48
N ALA A 641 4.66 7.11 27.70
CA ALA A 641 3.42 7.65 27.20
C ALA A 641 3.50 7.80 25.68
N GLY A 642 2.40 7.50 25.00
CA GLY A 642 2.32 7.60 23.55
C GLY A 642 1.25 6.69 22.98
N THR A 643 0.82 6.99 21.75
CA THR A 643 -0.05 6.10 20.98
C THR A 643 0.63 4.75 20.74
N SER A 644 1.97 4.71 20.65
CA SER A 644 2.77 3.49 20.66
C SER A 644 2.47 2.57 21.86
N MET A 645 2.18 3.10 23.05
CA MET A 645 1.79 2.28 24.21
C MET A 645 0.34 1.79 24.14
N ALA A 646 -0.52 2.43 23.34
CA ALA A 646 -1.91 2.03 23.16
C ALA A 646 -2.06 0.84 22.19
N VAL A 647 -1.29 0.81 21.10
CA VAL A 647 -1.28 -0.27 20.09
C VAL A 647 -1.13 -1.68 20.70
N PRO A 648 -0.16 -1.96 21.61
CA PRO A 648 0.05 -3.30 22.15
C PRO A 648 -1.10 -3.81 23.02
N HIS A 649 -1.85 -2.93 23.68
CA HIS A 649 -3.06 -3.34 24.40
C HIS A 649 -4.11 -3.86 23.41
N VAL A 650 -4.35 -3.13 22.31
CA VAL A 650 -5.29 -3.58 21.27
C VAL A 650 -4.79 -4.86 20.57
N SER A 651 -3.48 -4.95 20.32
CA SER A 651 -2.86 -6.15 19.76
C SER A 651 -3.11 -7.37 20.65
N GLY A 652 -2.95 -7.22 21.97
CA GLY A 652 -3.25 -8.28 22.93
C GLY A 652 -4.73 -8.65 22.96
N VAL A 653 -5.65 -7.68 22.88
CA VAL A 653 -7.10 -7.97 22.77
C VAL A 653 -7.39 -8.83 21.55
N ILE A 654 -6.82 -8.50 20.39
CA ILE A 654 -7.00 -9.29 19.18
C ILE A 654 -6.38 -10.69 19.31
N ALA A 655 -5.23 -10.82 19.98
CA ALA A 655 -4.64 -12.13 20.23
C ALA A 655 -5.58 -13.02 21.07
N LEU A 656 -6.25 -12.45 22.07
CA LEU A 656 -7.27 -13.16 22.85
C LEU A 656 -8.50 -13.54 22.00
N MET A 657 -8.93 -12.68 21.09
CA MET A 657 -10.02 -12.97 20.13
C MET A 657 -9.64 -14.12 19.20
N LEU A 658 -8.43 -14.10 18.64
CA LEU A 658 -7.93 -15.13 17.73
C LEU A 658 -7.69 -16.47 18.44
N GLN A 659 -7.29 -16.47 19.72
CA GLN A 659 -7.26 -17.71 20.48
C GLN A 659 -8.68 -18.29 20.65
N ALA A 660 -9.69 -17.44 20.87
CA ALA A 660 -11.08 -17.88 20.99
C ALA A 660 -11.65 -18.39 19.66
N ASN A 661 -11.25 -17.80 18.53
CA ASN A 661 -11.56 -18.28 17.19
C ASN A 661 -10.42 -17.94 16.21
N PRO A 662 -9.57 -18.92 15.81
CA PRO A 662 -8.40 -18.67 14.97
C PRO A 662 -8.75 -18.38 13.50
N ASN A 663 -10.02 -18.53 13.10
CA ASN A 663 -10.48 -18.33 11.73
C ASN A 663 -11.12 -16.94 11.51
N LEU A 664 -11.04 -16.03 12.50
CA LEU A 664 -11.54 -14.67 12.30
C LEU A 664 -10.73 -13.97 11.21
N THR A 665 -11.44 -13.41 10.24
CA THR A 665 -10.84 -12.54 9.23
C THR A 665 -10.55 -11.14 9.81
N PRO A 666 -9.61 -10.37 9.23
CA PRO A 666 -9.36 -8.98 9.62
C PRO A 666 -10.64 -8.12 9.68
N ALA A 667 -11.54 -8.28 8.70
CA ALA A 667 -12.85 -7.61 8.68
C ALA A 667 -13.72 -7.97 9.90
N GLN A 668 -13.85 -9.26 10.22
CA GLN A 668 -14.61 -9.71 11.39
C GLN A 668 -14.01 -9.20 12.70
N ILE A 669 -12.68 -9.10 12.79
CA ILE A 669 -12.01 -8.53 13.97
C ILE A 669 -12.38 -7.05 14.11
N LYS A 670 -12.23 -6.25 13.05
CA LYS A 670 -12.58 -4.82 13.03
C LYS A 670 -14.05 -4.60 13.41
N GLN A 671 -14.96 -5.39 12.83
CA GLN A 671 -16.38 -5.32 13.13
C GLN A 671 -16.67 -5.62 14.61
N ILE A 672 -16.15 -6.73 15.14
CA ILE A 672 -16.41 -7.12 16.53
C ILE A 672 -15.88 -6.04 17.47
N LEU A 673 -14.67 -5.53 17.23
CA LEU A 673 -14.13 -4.42 18.02
C LEU A 673 -15.05 -3.19 17.97
N ALA A 674 -15.56 -2.82 16.79
CA ALA A 674 -16.48 -1.68 16.62
C ALA A 674 -17.83 -1.89 17.35
N GLU A 675 -18.34 -3.12 17.37
CA GLU A 675 -19.58 -3.47 18.08
C GLU A 675 -19.41 -3.45 19.61
N THR A 676 -18.20 -3.74 20.11
CA THR A 676 -17.96 -3.97 21.54
C THR A 676 -17.18 -2.86 22.24
N ALA A 677 -16.58 -1.93 21.51
CA ALA A 677 -15.81 -0.84 22.09
C ALA A 677 -16.66 0.06 23.01
N ASN A 678 -16.08 0.45 24.14
CA ASN A 678 -16.74 1.29 25.13
C ASN A 678 -16.51 2.79 24.82
N ARG A 679 -17.49 3.38 24.13
CA ARG A 679 -17.53 4.83 23.89
C ARG A 679 -17.92 5.64 25.12
N SER A 680 -18.85 5.13 25.93
CA SER A 680 -19.48 5.88 27.02
C SER A 680 -18.51 6.24 28.15
N SER A 681 -17.40 5.51 28.27
CA SER A 681 -16.40 5.74 29.31
C SER A 681 -15.33 6.77 28.94
N ILE A 682 -15.28 7.21 27.67
CA ILE A 682 -14.26 8.16 27.22
C ILE A 682 -14.66 9.58 27.61
N ILE A 683 -13.73 10.28 28.24
CA ILE A 683 -13.85 11.70 28.58
C ILE A 683 -13.04 12.50 27.56
N VAL A 684 -13.61 13.58 27.03
CA VAL A 684 -12.97 14.42 26.00
C VAL A 684 -13.04 15.88 26.38
#